data_AF-A0A1Y2BM74-F1
#
_entry.id   AF-A0A1Y2BM74-F1
#
_cell.length_a   1.000
_cell.length_b   1.000
_cell.length_c   1.000
_cell.angle_alpha   90.00
_cell.angle_beta   90.00
_cell.angle_gamma   90.00
#
_symmetry.space_group_name_H-M   'P 1'
#
loop_
_entity.id
_entity.type
_entity.pdbx_description
1 polymer ?
#
loop_
_entity_poly.entity_id
_entity_poly.type
_entity_poly.pdbx_seq_one_letter_code
_entity_poly.pdbx_strand_id
1 'polypeptide(L)'
;MTSFFTTSLLLVLASLLPSALAGPSQNTTFSLSPGSDANLCIVPSGDSEGSSVIVTDCDSSDDIAWTYQGTSLVHSATGKCMDITNGEQQSGNIAQIWGCYAGNTNQMFDFSGDHIKWSNKFCLDLTDGADEEGTKVQIWSCWNWNSNQVWTIGQVEEVDGCGDCESSDTSTFTAGTSSAFNVTASSTDSVAASDTLGSATASETSGSATASETPIGGGLWANGSTSRKHRYSTSATCDSWATSSVTASHSKSSSKSSDSWSSSTSSAGAASSSAAVSTTGSGSTSGYLQTSGSKVVDSSGNDVVMKGVNIGGWLVLEDWMCGISDSSGNADRFAQTTLETRFGASKTATLLSAWQDNYLVSEDFDNIKTMGFNLLRIPFSYLTLQNSDGTWKTDSSGNVDFTKLDWAIAQAKSRGLWVVLVFHIWETQDQSYSLISENSDAGQAARDKAKIIWETVGKHYLGESTIAAFDAINEPTGSWGNLLQQDLYDAIRSVDSKRIIIMESISTNPTTYGWTNVMYSMHEYLMMGDDLSSNEATYKTSTGSDISTWTNMDIPVYIGEFMAHTTTLAWYLEQLDNSKVWWSMWTYSGVNVGGWATYNYQGVSVDVGSDSYDSILSQWNSLGTKVANTDLISAYTTATGGSSPSRKRSTVKFTQRAREGKRVWGGKHAGRSKRHGKLVGGTSF
;
A
#
# COMPACT_ATOMS: atom_id res chain seq x y z
N MET A 1 42.72 15.41 49.50
CA MET A 1 43.22 16.75 49.16
C MET A 1 43.64 16.69 47.70
N THR A 2 43.18 17.49 46.73
CA THR A 2 42.14 18.55 46.62
C THR A 2 41.86 18.64 45.10
N SER A 3 40.68 18.39 44.53
CA SER A 3 39.38 19.06 44.69
C SER A 3 39.38 20.55 44.30
N PHE A 4 38.99 20.87 43.06
CA PHE A 4 38.28 22.08 42.56
C PHE A 4 37.79 21.74 41.12
N PHE A 5 36.50 21.51 40.88
CA PHE A 5 35.38 22.45 40.66
C PHE A 5 35.21 22.97 39.22
N THR A 6 34.31 22.28 38.49
CA THR A 6 33.34 22.76 37.48
C THR A 6 33.46 24.15 36.83
N THR A 7 33.29 24.16 35.51
CA THR A 7 32.26 24.98 34.85
C THR A 7 31.63 24.20 33.70
N SER A 8 30.29 24.15 33.65
CA SER A 8 29.55 23.56 32.53
C SER A 8 29.39 24.59 31.41
N LEU A 9 29.57 24.17 30.16
CA LEU A 9 29.12 24.95 29.00
C LEU A 9 27.98 24.19 28.32
N LEU A 10 26.75 24.60 28.60
CA LEU A 10 25.61 24.20 27.76
C LEU A 10 25.74 24.96 26.44
N LEU A 11 26.03 24.25 25.35
CA LEU A 11 25.57 24.73 24.05
C LEU A 11 24.07 24.42 23.96
N VAL A 12 23.26 25.46 24.08
CA VAL A 12 21.86 25.39 23.68
C VAL A 12 21.83 25.45 22.15
N LEU A 13 21.87 24.29 21.50
CA LEU A 13 21.23 24.20 20.19
C LEU A 13 19.72 24.29 20.45
N ALA A 14 19.16 25.47 20.22
CA ALA A 14 17.73 25.63 20.11
C ALA A 14 17.24 24.81 18.91
N SER A 15 16.08 24.19 19.05
CA SER A 15 15.51 23.28 18.07
C SER A 15 15.16 23.99 16.75
N LEU A 16 15.76 23.53 15.66
CA LEU A 16 15.10 23.43 14.35
C LEU A 16 14.81 21.95 14.04
N LEU A 17 14.17 21.29 15.02
CA LEU A 17 13.27 20.18 14.71
C LEU A 17 11.97 20.82 14.19
N PRO A 18 11.35 20.29 13.12
CA PRO A 18 9.94 20.55 12.87
C PRO A 18 9.17 20.22 14.16
N SER A 19 8.53 21.23 14.75
CA SER A 19 7.70 20.99 15.93
C SER A 19 6.57 20.05 15.55
N ALA A 20 6.21 19.11 16.43
CA ALA A 20 5.02 18.28 16.24
C ALA A 20 3.79 19.21 16.26
N LEU A 21 3.35 19.63 15.07
CA LEU A 21 2.50 20.80 14.89
C LEU A 21 1.09 20.54 15.43
N ALA A 22 0.79 21.20 16.55
CA ALA A 22 -0.53 21.79 16.69
C ALA A 22 -0.71 22.81 15.56
N GLY A 23 -1.94 22.92 15.04
CA GLY A 23 -2.25 23.88 13.97
C GLY A 23 -1.95 25.34 14.36
N PRO A 24 -1.88 26.24 13.37
CA PRO A 24 -1.55 27.64 13.59
C PRO A 24 -2.56 28.28 14.55
N SER A 25 -2.07 29.15 15.43
CA SER A 25 -2.93 29.91 16.34
C SER A 25 -3.89 30.82 15.57
N GLN A 26 -5.06 31.08 16.15
CA GLN A 26 -6.00 32.06 15.59
C GLN A 26 -5.33 33.43 15.42
N ASN A 27 -5.52 34.03 14.25
CA ASN A 27 -4.92 35.28 13.77
C ASN A 27 -3.39 35.21 13.56
N THR A 28 -2.86 34.03 13.23
CA THR A 28 -1.48 33.88 12.71
C THR A 28 -1.49 33.96 11.19
N THR A 29 -0.52 34.67 10.61
CA THR A 29 -0.24 34.72 9.16
C THR A 29 0.96 33.84 8.82
N PHE A 30 0.91 33.11 7.72
CA PHE A 30 1.91 32.13 7.29
C PHE A 30 1.80 31.84 5.79
N SER A 31 2.81 31.21 5.18
CA SER A 31 2.68 30.57 3.88
C SER A 31 2.29 29.10 4.04
N LEU A 32 1.66 28.53 3.01
CA LEU A 32 1.29 27.12 2.95
C LEU A 32 1.93 26.47 1.73
N SER A 33 2.73 25.44 1.98
CA SER A 33 3.49 24.72 0.97
C SER A 33 3.13 23.23 0.97
N PRO A 34 3.17 22.53 -0.18
CA PRO A 34 3.09 21.07 -0.21
C PRO A 34 4.11 20.41 0.73
N GLY A 35 3.81 19.18 1.17
CA GLY A 35 4.77 18.34 1.89
C GLY A 35 5.84 17.72 0.98
N SER A 36 5.60 17.73 -0.33
CA SER A 36 6.48 17.23 -1.39
C SER A 36 7.56 18.24 -1.77
N ASP A 37 7.19 19.49 -2.03
CA ASP A 37 8.11 20.60 -2.29
C ASP A 37 7.79 21.84 -1.44
N ALA A 38 8.74 22.23 -0.59
CA ALA A 38 8.66 23.41 0.27
C ALA A 38 9.01 24.72 -0.45
N ASN A 39 9.50 24.66 -1.69
CA ASN A 39 9.72 25.84 -2.54
C ASN A 39 8.44 26.26 -3.29
N LEU A 40 7.38 25.44 -3.26
CA LEU A 40 6.07 25.77 -3.81
C LEU A 40 5.14 26.32 -2.71
N CYS A 41 4.38 27.37 -3.01
CA CYS A 41 3.41 28.01 -2.13
C CYS A 41 2.02 28.01 -2.77
N ILE A 42 0.96 27.80 -1.99
CA ILE A 42 -0.41 27.90 -2.50
C ILE A 42 -0.87 29.35 -2.55
N VAL A 43 -1.35 29.77 -3.72
CA VAL A 43 -1.84 31.13 -4.01
C VAL A 43 -3.16 31.07 -4.79
N PRO A 44 -3.98 32.13 -4.79
CA PRO A 44 -5.09 32.23 -5.72
C PRO A 44 -4.59 32.53 -7.14
N SER A 45 -5.23 31.96 -8.17
CA SER A 45 -4.93 32.23 -9.58
C SER A 45 -5.41 33.62 -10.07
N GLY A 46 -5.45 34.63 -9.18
CA GLY A 46 -5.97 35.98 -9.41
C GLY A 46 -7.07 36.42 -8.43
N ASP A 47 -7.35 37.73 -8.36
CA ASP A 47 -8.06 38.35 -7.23
C ASP A 47 -9.58 38.17 -7.17
N SER A 48 -10.19 37.63 -8.23
CA SER A 48 -11.65 37.53 -8.38
C SER A 48 -12.26 36.42 -7.51
N GLU A 49 -13.53 36.57 -7.14
CA GLU A 49 -14.30 35.44 -6.57
C GLU A 49 -14.41 34.32 -7.61
N GLY A 50 -14.11 33.09 -7.20
CA GLY A 50 -14.08 31.92 -8.09
C GLY A 50 -12.74 31.63 -8.76
N SER A 51 -11.69 32.45 -8.54
CA SER A 51 -10.32 32.06 -8.89
C SER A 51 -9.93 30.79 -8.13
N SER A 52 -9.35 29.81 -8.82
CA SER A 52 -8.86 28.57 -8.19
C SER A 52 -7.65 28.84 -7.30
N VAL A 53 -7.47 28.07 -6.24
CA VAL A 53 -6.19 27.99 -5.53
C VAL A 53 -5.26 27.04 -6.30
N ILE A 54 -4.02 27.45 -6.48
CA ILE A 54 -2.96 26.75 -7.23
C ILE A 54 -1.65 26.78 -6.43
N VAL A 55 -0.68 25.93 -6.77
CA VAL A 55 0.72 26.11 -6.36
C VAL A 55 1.49 26.98 -7.35
N THR A 56 2.48 27.73 -6.86
CA THR A 56 3.49 28.45 -7.64
C THR A 56 4.81 28.52 -6.85
N ASP A 57 5.93 28.89 -7.46
CA ASP A 57 7.20 29.08 -6.74
C ASP A 57 7.04 30.21 -5.68
N CYS A 58 7.41 29.94 -4.43
CA CYS A 58 7.25 30.88 -3.31
C CYS A 58 7.97 32.22 -3.52
N ASP A 59 9.10 32.24 -4.24
CA ASP A 59 9.87 33.46 -4.56
C ASP A 59 9.31 34.20 -5.80
N SER A 60 8.37 33.57 -6.54
CA SER A 60 7.77 34.15 -7.76
C SER A 60 6.52 34.99 -7.50
N SER A 61 5.96 34.94 -6.28
CA SER A 61 4.70 35.59 -5.91
C SER A 61 4.87 36.41 -4.63
N ASP A 62 4.67 37.73 -4.73
CA ASP A 62 4.68 38.62 -3.55
C ASP A 62 3.53 38.28 -2.56
N ASP A 63 2.49 37.57 -3.02
CA ASP A 63 1.25 37.30 -2.30
C ASP A 63 1.09 35.80 -1.94
N ILE A 64 1.99 35.25 -1.12
CA ILE A 64 1.93 33.86 -0.60
C ILE A 64 1.25 33.72 0.78
N ALA A 65 0.75 34.82 1.36
CA ALA A 65 0.36 34.92 2.76
C ALA A 65 -1.11 34.56 3.02
N TRP A 66 -1.34 33.68 4.00
CA TRP A 66 -2.65 33.29 4.51
C TRP A 66 -2.75 33.50 6.03
N THR A 67 -3.82 34.14 6.48
CA THR A 67 -4.14 34.34 7.91
C THR A 67 -5.23 33.37 8.36
N TYR A 68 -4.96 32.55 9.38
CA TYR A 68 -5.95 31.62 9.93
C TYR A 68 -6.82 32.27 11.02
N GLN A 69 -8.09 32.54 10.74
CA GLN A 69 -9.02 33.16 11.68
C GLN A 69 -9.66 32.18 12.68
N GLY A 70 -9.05 31.01 12.91
CA GLY A 70 -9.49 30.02 13.90
C GLY A 70 -10.48 28.97 13.37
N THR A 71 -11.13 29.25 12.23
CA THR A 71 -11.80 28.25 11.38
C THR A 71 -11.57 28.47 9.88
N SER A 72 -11.08 29.63 9.46
CA SER A 72 -11.06 30.02 8.03
C SER A 72 -9.70 30.56 7.63
N LEU A 73 -9.24 30.18 6.44
CA LEU A 73 -8.00 30.68 5.83
C LEU A 73 -8.33 31.90 4.97
N VAL A 74 -7.80 33.06 5.32
CA VAL A 74 -8.01 34.32 4.58
C VAL A 74 -6.72 34.71 3.87
N HIS A 75 -6.76 34.86 2.56
CA HIS A 75 -5.62 35.30 1.78
C HIS A 75 -5.35 36.79 2.02
N SER A 76 -4.14 37.13 2.46
CA SER A 76 -3.83 38.45 3.03
C SER A 76 -3.97 39.58 2.00
N ALA A 77 -3.56 39.36 0.76
CA ALA A 77 -3.61 40.37 -0.30
C ALA A 77 -5.01 40.60 -0.89
N THR A 78 -5.77 39.53 -1.10
CA THR A 78 -7.09 39.60 -1.78
C THR A 78 -8.27 39.79 -0.83
N GLY A 79 -8.04 39.64 0.49
CA GLY A 79 -9.03 39.77 1.56
C GLY A 79 -10.14 38.70 1.53
N LYS A 80 -9.92 37.59 0.82
CA LYS A 80 -10.92 36.55 0.55
C LYS A 80 -10.57 35.24 1.26
N CYS A 81 -11.61 34.49 1.59
CA CYS A 81 -11.48 33.19 2.23
C CYS A 81 -11.19 32.11 1.19
N MET A 82 -10.37 31.12 1.55
CA MET A 82 -10.40 29.83 0.87
C MET A 82 -11.81 29.23 1.01
N ASP A 83 -12.36 28.74 -0.09
CA ASP A 83 -13.73 28.26 -0.21
C ASP A 83 -13.73 26.99 -1.09
N ILE A 84 -14.43 25.95 -0.68
CA ILE A 84 -14.61 24.75 -1.50
C ILE A 84 -15.79 24.95 -2.44
N THR A 85 -15.52 24.89 -3.75
CA THR A 85 -16.48 25.26 -4.81
C THR A 85 -17.83 24.60 -4.60
N ASN A 86 -18.89 25.42 -4.52
CA ASN A 86 -20.29 25.05 -4.22
C ASN A 86 -20.54 24.27 -2.90
N GLY A 87 -19.51 23.94 -2.11
CA GLY A 87 -19.62 23.03 -0.97
C GLY A 87 -19.86 21.56 -1.37
N GLU A 88 -19.53 21.19 -2.61
CA GLU A 88 -19.77 19.83 -3.11
C GLU A 88 -18.80 18.83 -2.47
N GLN A 89 -19.34 17.88 -1.70
CA GLN A 89 -18.62 16.82 -0.98
C GLN A 89 -18.16 15.68 -1.91
N GLN A 90 -17.32 16.03 -2.89
CA GLN A 90 -16.76 15.10 -3.87
C GLN A 90 -15.24 15.26 -3.96
N SER A 91 -14.54 14.12 -4.03
CA SER A 91 -13.10 14.08 -4.31
C SER A 91 -12.80 14.64 -5.70
N GLY A 92 -11.88 15.58 -5.81
CA GLY A 92 -11.55 16.32 -7.04
C GLY A 92 -12.34 17.61 -7.23
N ASN A 93 -13.14 18.02 -6.23
CA ASN A 93 -13.73 19.37 -6.22
C ASN A 93 -12.66 20.41 -5.85
N ILE A 94 -12.65 21.55 -6.53
CA ILE A 94 -11.54 22.51 -6.52
C ILE A 94 -11.69 23.53 -5.37
N ALA A 95 -10.58 23.87 -4.72
CA ALA A 95 -10.50 25.01 -3.81
C ALA A 95 -10.40 26.31 -4.60
N GLN A 96 -11.15 27.32 -4.19
CA GLN A 96 -11.22 28.65 -4.80
C GLN A 96 -11.07 29.73 -3.72
N ILE A 97 -10.95 31.01 -4.12
CA ILE A 97 -11.18 32.13 -3.19
C ILE A 97 -12.58 32.72 -3.37
N TRP A 98 -13.21 33.09 -2.26
CA TRP A 98 -14.52 33.72 -2.22
C TRP A 98 -14.63 34.73 -1.07
N GLY A 99 -15.57 35.68 -1.13
CA GLY A 99 -15.88 36.56 0.00
C GLY A 99 -16.14 35.79 1.29
N CYS A 100 -15.53 36.25 2.39
CA CYS A 100 -15.63 35.60 3.70
C CYS A 100 -17.02 35.76 4.32
N TYR A 101 -17.66 34.64 4.68
CA TYR A 101 -18.97 34.61 5.31
C TYR A 101 -18.96 33.78 6.61
N ALA A 102 -19.23 34.43 7.74
CA ALA A 102 -19.24 33.79 9.05
C ALA A 102 -20.26 32.63 9.10
N GLY A 103 -19.77 31.41 9.38
CA GLY A 103 -20.59 30.20 9.41
C GLY A 103 -20.87 29.55 8.04
N ASN A 104 -20.28 30.04 6.94
CA ASN A 104 -20.28 29.33 5.67
C ASN A 104 -19.40 28.07 5.78
N THR A 105 -20.02 26.89 5.72
CA THR A 105 -19.33 25.60 5.83
C THR A 105 -18.28 25.37 4.75
N ASN A 106 -18.38 26.03 3.59
CA ASN A 106 -17.42 25.91 2.49
C ASN A 106 -16.05 26.52 2.84
N GLN A 107 -16.00 27.37 3.87
CA GLN A 107 -14.84 28.17 4.27
C GLN A 107 -14.28 27.76 5.64
N MET A 108 -14.64 26.56 6.13
CA MET A 108 -14.21 26.03 7.42
C MET A 108 -13.15 24.95 7.24
N PHE A 109 -11.97 25.15 7.80
CA PHE A 109 -10.81 24.26 7.71
C PHE A 109 -10.19 24.06 9.09
N ASP A 110 -10.06 22.80 9.52
CA ASP A 110 -9.40 22.39 10.77
C ASP A 110 -8.00 21.84 10.47
N PHE A 111 -6.96 22.37 11.12
CA PHE A 111 -5.61 21.79 11.07
C PHE A 111 -5.49 20.56 11.99
N SER A 112 -4.92 19.48 11.48
CA SER A 112 -4.90 18.17 12.14
C SER A 112 -3.52 17.51 12.04
N GLY A 113 -2.49 18.21 12.51
CA GLY A 113 -1.10 17.90 12.19
C GLY A 113 -0.71 18.61 10.89
N ASP A 114 -0.07 17.88 10.00
CA ASP A 114 0.22 18.23 8.60
C ASP A 114 -1.03 18.29 7.68
N HIS A 115 -2.13 17.63 8.05
CA HIS A 115 -3.36 17.61 7.25
C HIS A 115 -4.27 18.81 7.53
N ILE A 116 -4.67 19.53 6.48
CA ILE A 116 -5.71 20.57 6.52
C ILE A 116 -7.05 19.95 6.14
N LYS A 117 -8.06 20.01 7.03
CA LYS A 117 -9.35 19.32 6.87
C LYS A 117 -10.48 20.29 6.63
N TRP A 118 -11.08 20.26 5.44
CA TRP A 118 -12.36 20.90 5.19
C TRP A 118 -13.52 20.18 5.90
N SER A 119 -13.40 18.86 6.13
CA SER A 119 -14.35 18.11 6.96
C SER A 119 -13.76 16.81 7.50
N ASN A 120 -14.52 16.10 8.34
CA ASN A 120 -14.23 14.73 8.80
C ASN A 120 -14.01 13.71 7.66
N LYS A 121 -14.34 14.04 6.40
CA LYS A 121 -14.14 13.19 5.23
C LYS A 121 -13.13 13.75 4.22
N PHE A 122 -12.93 15.06 4.18
CA PHE A 122 -12.24 15.74 3.08
C PHE A 122 -11.10 16.63 3.57
N CYS A 123 -9.93 16.41 2.97
CA CYS A 123 -8.69 17.10 3.24
C CYS A 123 -8.32 17.95 2.02
N LEU A 124 -7.64 19.07 2.26
CA LEU A 124 -7.00 19.85 1.21
C LEU A 124 -5.89 19.00 0.58
N ASP A 125 -5.82 18.97 -0.75
CA ASP A 125 -5.11 17.96 -1.53
C ASP A 125 -4.51 18.63 -2.79
N LEU A 126 -3.22 18.40 -3.07
CA LEU A 126 -2.58 18.84 -4.30
C LEU A 126 -3.03 17.92 -5.45
N THR A 127 -3.66 18.46 -6.50
CA THR A 127 -4.23 17.65 -7.58
C THR A 127 -3.18 16.71 -8.19
N ASP A 128 -3.48 15.41 -8.13
CA ASP A 128 -2.64 14.29 -8.58
C ASP A 128 -1.22 14.23 -8.00
N GLY A 129 -0.88 15.10 -7.04
CA GLY A 129 0.45 15.18 -6.42
C GLY A 129 1.51 15.83 -7.32
N ALA A 130 1.09 16.63 -8.29
CA ALA A 130 2.01 17.27 -9.23
C ALA A 130 2.62 18.55 -8.64
N ASP A 131 3.92 18.51 -8.35
CA ASP A 131 4.74 19.68 -7.99
C ASP A 131 5.08 20.54 -9.24
N GLU A 132 4.05 20.88 -10.03
CA GLU A 132 4.15 21.76 -11.20
C GLU A 132 3.39 23.07 -10.95
N GLU A 133 4.00 24.22 -11.29
CA GLU A 133 3.35 25.54 -11.19
C GLU A 133 1.99 25.58 -11.90
N GLY A 134 0.98 26.15 -11.25
CA GLY A 134 -0.39 26.18 -11.74
C GLY A 134 -1.20 24.91 -11.47
N THR A 135 -0.59 23.85 -10.90
CA THR A 135 -1.34 22.70 -10.38
C THR A 135 -2.34 23.16 -9.33
N LYS A 136 -3.57 22.65 -9.42
CA LYS A 136 -4.67 23.09 -8.56
C LYS A 136 -4.62 22.43 -7.20
N VAL A 137 -5.15 23.17 -6.23
CA VAL A 137 -5.51 22.63 -4.93
C VAL A 137 -6.98 22.21 -4.97
N GLN A 138 -7.24 20.98 -4.55
CA GLN A 138 -8.56 20.36 -4.51
C GLN A 138 -8.91 19.91 -3.09
N ILE A 139 -10.11 19.41 -2.89
CA ILE A 139 -10.40 18.48 -1.81
C ILE A 139 -10.39 17.04 -2.32
N TRP A 140 -9.80 16.17 -1.53
CA TRP A 140 -9.90 14.73 -1.73
C TRP A 140 -10.30 14.05 -0.42
N SER A 141 -10.71 12.79 -0.51
CA SER A 141 -11.00 12.01 0.71
C SER A 141 -9.76 11.99 1.60
N CYS A 142 -9.90 12.23 2.91
CA CYS A 142 -8.76 12.24 3.83
C CYS A 142 -8.09 10.86 3.93
N TRP A 143 -6.77 10.81 3.76
CA TRP A 143 -5.93 9.64 4.04
C TRP A 143 -4.64 10.07 4.72
N ASN A 144 -4.36 9.58 5.93
CA ASN A 144 -3.17 9.93 6.73
C ASN A 144 -1.81 9.65 6.04
N TRP A 145 -1.81 8.98 4.89
CA TRP A 145 -0.63 8.54 4.15
C TRP A 145 -0.64 9.04 2.69
N ASN A 146 -1.51 10.00 2.36
CA ASN A 146 -1.48 10.66 1.06
C ASN A 146 -0.57 11.89 1.15
N SER A 147 0.62 11.81 0.55
CA SER A 147 1.60 12.90 0.45
C SER A 147 0.97 14.21 -0.04
N ASN A 148 0.00 14.13 -0.93
CA ASN A 148 -0.69 15.27 -1.53
C ASN A 148 -1.53 16.07 -0.51
N GLN A 149 -1.77 15.52 0.69
CA GLN A 149 -2.56 16.12 1.78
C GLN A 149 -1.70 16.57 2.96
N VAL A 150 -0.38 16.37 2.87
CA VAL A 150 0.62 16.90 3.79
C VAL A 150 0.89 18.34 3.39
N TRP A 151 0.71 19.27 4.32
CA TRP A 151 0.99 20.70 4.12
C TRP A 151 1.98 21.18 5.18
N THR A 152 2.99 21.91 4.74
CA THR A 152 3.96 22.58 5.61
C THR A 152 3.60 24.05 5.77
N ILE A 153 3.93 24.61 6.93
CA ILE A 153 3.62 26.00 7.31
C ILE A 153 4.94 26.77 7.34
N GLY A 154 5.13 27.67 6.36
CA GLY A 154 6.27 28.57 6.32
C GLY A 154 5.99 29.84 7.14
N GLN A 155 7.02 30.40 7.76
CA GLN A 155 6.94 31.77 8.27
C GLN A 155 7.09 32.72 7.10
N VAL A 156 6.06 33.52 6.82
CA VAL A 156 6.28 34.77 6.06
C VAL A 156 6.94 35.76 7.01
N GLU A 157 8.10 36.29 6.64
CA GLU A 157 8.61 37.50 7.30
C GLU A 157 7.71 38.65 6.85
N GLU A 158 6.92 39.22 7.77
CA GLU A 158 6.34 40.53 7.52
C GLU A 158 7.52 41.51 7.43
N VAL A 159 7.81 41.94 6.19
CA VAL A 159 8.77 43.02 5.93
C VAL A 159 8.20 44.28 6.58
N ASP A 160 8.68 44.59 7.78
CA ASP A 160 8.32 45.77 8.57
C ASP A 160 8.33 47.00 7.65
N GLY A 161 7.12 47.45 7.26
CA GLY A 161 6.95 48.41 6.18
C GLY A 161 7.71 49.70 6.50
N CYS A 162 8.64 50.08 5.63
CA CYS A 162 9.72 51.02 5.96
C CYS A 162 9.25 52.36 6.54
N GLY A 163 9.14 52.40 7.87
CA GLY A 163 8.97 53.62 8.66
C GLY A 163 10.28 54.38 8.74
N ASP A 164 10.24 55.66 8.37
CA ASP A 164 11.35 56.61 8.35
C ASP A 164 12.64 56.18 7.63
N CYS A 165 12.74 56.68 6.39
CA CYS A 165 14.01 56.92 5.74
C CYS A 165 14.82 58.04 6.44
N GLU A 166 15.45 57.78 7.59
CA GLU A 166 16.67 58.51 8.00
C GLU A 166 17.43 57.86 9.18
N SER A 167 18.53 57.17 8.89
CA SER A 167 19.82 57.39 9.59
C SER A 167 20.96 56.62 8.91
N SER A 168 22.15 57.18 8.95
CA SER A 168 23.36 56.60 8.38
C SER A 168 24.12 55.77 9.41
N ASP A 169 24.68 54.63 9.01
CA ASP A 169 25.90 54.15 9.66
C ASP A 169 26.91 53.58 8.64
N THR A 170 28.14 54.06 8.72
CA THR A 170 29.22 53.75 7.75
C THR A 170 30.09 52.59 8.25
N SER A 171 30.12 51.48 7.52
CA SER A 171 31.04 50.37 7.78
C SER A 171 32.35 50.51 7.00
N THR A 172 33.46 50.73 7.72
CA THR A 172 34.80 50.92 7.14
C THR A 172 35.52 49.59 6.88
N PHE A 173 35.85 49.31 5.62
CA PHE A 173 36.73 48.19 5.28
C PHE A 173 38.17 48.44 5.75
N THR A 174 38.68 47.55 6.60
CA THR A 174 40.09 47.52 7.02
C THR A 174 40.76 46.27 6.45
N ALA A 175 41.86 46.45 5.71
CA ALA A 175 42.58 45.33 5.10
C ALA A 175 43.54 44.64 6.08
N GLY A 176 43.59 43.31 6.05
CA GLY A 176 44.53 42.47 6.82
C GLY A 176 45.12 41.37 5.95
N THR A 177 46.45 41.31 5.85
CA THR A 177 47.15 40.52 4.82
C THR A 177 47.48 39.09 5.23
N SER A 178 46.90 38.14 4.48
CA SER A 178 47.55 36.96 3.87
C SER A 178 48.59 36.12 4.62
N SER A 179 48.40 34.80 4.60
CA SER A 179 49.48 33.83 4.34
C SER A 179 49.31 33.26 2.92
N ALA A 180 50.41 32.94 2.24
CA ALA A 180 50.40 32.64 0.80
C ALA A 180 50.73 31.17 0.48
N PHE A 181 50.14 30.64 -0.59
CA PHE A 181 50.70 29.52 -1.33
C PHE A 181 50.47 29.71 -2.83
N ASN A 182 51.40 29.22 -3.66
CA ASN A 182 51.50 29.62 -5.06
C ASN A 182 50.56 28.87 -6.00
N VAL A 183 50.06 29.57 -7.03
CA VAL A 183 49.62 28.97 -8.30
C VAL A 183 50.62 29.38 -9.38
N THR A 184 51.27 28.40 -10.01
CA THR A 184 52.23 28.63 -11.10
C THR A 184 51.51 28.48 -12.44
N ALA A 185 51.37 29.57 -13.20
CA ALA A 185 50.94 29.51 -14.59
C ALA A 185 52.13 29.24 -15.53
N SER A 186 51.88 28.53 -16.63
CA SER A 186 52.81 28.39 -17.76
C SER A 186 52.14 28.90 -19.03
N SER A 187 52.94 29.47 -19.94
CA SER A 187 52.53 30.15 -21.17
C SER A 187 52.31 29.17 -22.35
N THR A 188 52.01 29.56 -23.60
CA THR A 188 52.25 30.83 -24.33
C THR A 188 51.41 30.88 -25.62
N ASP A 189 51.06 32.10 -26.10
CA ASP A 189 50.90 32.56 -27.51
C ASP A 189 50.04 31.78 -28.54
N SER A 190 49.41 32.37 -29.57
CA SER A 190 49.09 33.75 -30.02
C SER A 190 47.93 33.62 -31.06
N VAL A 191 47.24 34.62 -31.65
CA VAL A 191 47.56 35.90 -32.32
C VAL A 191 46.33 36.85 -32.26
N ALA A 192 46.43 38.13 -32.62
CA ALA A 192 45.44 39.19 -32.37
C ALA A 192 44.69 39.78 -33.59
N ALA A 193 43.62 40.55 -33.30
CA ALA A 193 42.89 41.55 -34.15
C ALA A 193 42.11 41.02 -35.38
N SER A 194 40.96 41.58 -35.81
CA SER A 194 40.00 42.57 -35.26
C SER A 194 38.57 42.22 -35.82
N ASP A 195 37.47 42.99 -35.85
CA ASP A 195 37.19 44.43 -35.66
C ASP A 195 35.73 44.72 -35.21
N THR A 196 35.18 45.92 -35.48
CA THR A 196 33.95 46.48 -34.88
C THR A 196 32.73 46.69 -35.79
N LEU A 197 31.54 46.58 -35.16
CA LEU A 197 30.26 47.29 -35.40
C LEU A 197 29.42 47.06 -36.69
N GLY A 198 28.09 47.04 -36.49
CA GLY A 198 27.09 47.19 -37.55
C GLY A 198 25.71 46.62 -37.18
N SER A 199 24.73 47.47 -36.86
CA SER A 199 23.32 47.08 -36.64
C SER A 199 22.40 47.69 -37.70
N ALA A 200 21.32 46.98 -38.08
CA ALA A 200 20.01 47.52 -38.45
C ALA A 200 19.01 46.43 -38.88
N THR A 201 17.73 46.74 -38.77
CA THR A 201 16.57 45.91 -39.15
C THR A 201 16.15 46.11 -40.61
N ALA A 202 15.49 45.11 -41.21
CA ALA A 202 14.62 45.28 -42.37
C ALA A 202 13.37 44.38 -42.26
N SER A 203 12.30 44.75 -42.96
CA SER A 203 11.01 44.05 -43.05
C SER A 203 10.61 43.96 -44.53
N GLU A 204 9.91 42.90 -44.94
CA GLU A 204 9.41 42.74 -46.32
C GLU A 204 7.98 42.19 -46.40
N THR A 205 7.36 42.42 -47.56
CA THR A 205 5.91 42.33 -47.79
C THR A 205 5.55 41.53 -49.04
N SER A 206 4.46 40.76 -48.94
CA SER A 206 3.48 40.42 -49.99
C SER A 206 3.92 40.21 -51.46
N GLY A 207 3.66 39.00 -52.01
CA GLY A 207 3.58 38.74 -53.45
C GLY A 207 2.74 37.50 -53.76
N SER A 208 1.93 37.52 -54.83
CA SER A 208 1.01 36.44 -55.21
C SER A 208 0.78 36.38 -56.73
N ALA A 209 0.52 35.18 -57.27
CA ALA A 209 0.13 34.94 -58.67
C ALA A 209 -0.71 33.65 -58.81
N THR A 210 -1.58 33.56 -59.83
CA THR A 210 -2.67 32.55 -59.94
C THR A 210 -2.96 32.08 -61.37
N ALA A 211 -3.37 30.81 -61.53
CA ALA A 211 -4.10 30.18 -62.66
C ALA A 211 -4.31 28.66 -62.34
N SER A 212 -5.52 28.08 -62.23
CA SER A 212 -6.55 27.71 -63.26
C SER A 212 -6.17 26.45 -64.08
N GLU A 213 -6.98 25.39 -64.25
CA GLU A 213 -8.42 25.12 -64.02
C GLU A 213 -8.71 23.69 -63.47
N THR A 214 -10.00 23.30 -63.37
CA THR A 214 -10.56 22.02 -62.85
C THR A 214 -11.33 21.27 -63.98
N PRO A 215 -12.12 20.18 -63.78
CA PRO A 215 -12.33 19.23 -62.65
C PRO A 215 -11.87 17.78 -63.04
N ILE A 216 -12.15 16.63 -62.40
CA ILE A 216 -13.38 16.04 -61.77
C ILE A 216 -12.99 14.97 -60.72
N GLY A 217 -13.74 14.88 -59.60
CA GLY A 217 -14.00 13.58 -58.93
C GLY A 217 -13.56 13.34 -57.48
N GLY A 218 -14.10 14.07 -56.49
CA GLY A 218 -14.14 13.71 -55.04
C GLY A 218 -12.80 13.64 -54.28
N GLY A 219 -12.56 14.32 -53.14
CA GLY A 219 -13.45 15.04 -52.21
C GLY A 219 -14.08 14.10 -51.18
N LEU A 220 -13.93 14.25 -49.85
CA LEU A 220 -13.25 15.26 -48.99
C LEU A 220 -12.51 14.48 -47.86
N TRP A 221 -11.20 14.66 -47.58
CA TRP A 221 -10.48 15.79 -46.92
C TRP A 221 -10.77 15.90 -45.40
N ALA A 222 -9.83 16.25 -44.49
CA ALA A 222 -8.53 16.96 -44.57
C ALA A 222 -7.37 16.13 -43.92
N ASN A 223 -6.04 16.38 -43.99
CA ASN A 223 -5.18 17.59 -44.00
C ASN A 223 -5.25 18.39 -42.66
N GLY A 224 -4.20 18.86 -41.98
CA GLY A 224 -2.72 18.85 -42.13
C GLY A 224 -2.07 19.65 -40.96
N SER A 225 -0.76 19.89 -40.83
CA SER A 225 0.45 19.36 -41.50
C SER A 225 1.76 19.96 -40.92
N THR A 226 2.70 19.14 -40.40
CA THR A 226 4.20 19.29 -40.56
C THR A 226 4.95 20.49 -39.92
N SER A 227 6.28 20.50 -39.63
CA SER A 227 7.34 19.48 -39.57
C SER A 227 8.64 19.98 -38.86
N ARG A 228 9.57 19.04 -38.63
CA ARG A 228 10.89 19.18 -37.95
C ARG A 228 11.92 20.10 -38.67
N LYS A 229 13.00 20.44 -37.95
CA LYS A 229 14.37 20.57 -38.51
C LYS A 229 15.33 19.54 -37.86
N HIS A 230 16.39 19.17 -38.56
CA HIS A 230 17.38 18.14 -38.17
C HIS A 230 18.80 18.72 -38.02
N ARG A 231 19.71 17.96 -37.38
CA ARG A 231 21.17 18.02 -37.57
C ARG A 231 21.73 16.59 -37.69
N TYR A 232 22.91 16.44 -38.29
CA TYR A 232 23.59 15.16 -38.55
C TYR A 232 25.11 15.38 -38.70
N SER A 233 25.95 14.45 -38.20
CA SER A 233 27.35 14.23 -38.61
C SER A 233 27.88 12.87 -38.12
N THR A 234 28.95 12.36 -38.74
CA THR A 234 29.55 11.00 -38.55
C THR A 234 31.10 11.09 -38.71
N SER A 235 31.98 10.07 -38.70
CA SER A 235 31.99 8.58 -38.69
C SER A 235 33.47 8.11 -38.55
N ALA A 236 33.87 6.86 -38.30
CA ALA A 236 33.32 5.67 -37.60
C ALA A 236 34.31 4.48 -37.82
N THR A 237 34.50 3.58 -36.84
CA THR A 237 35.33 2.35 -36.95
C THR A 237 34.71 1.23 -36.08
N CYS A 238 34.28 0.09 -36.64
CA CYS A 238 35.04 -1.14 -36.97
C CYS A 238 35.32 -2.01 -35.70
N ASP A 239 35.11 -3.34 -35.71
CA ASP A 239 34.94 -4.26 -36.84
C ASP A 239 34.00 -5.47 -36.58
N SER A 240 33.80 -6.31 -37.60
CA SER A 240 32.92 -7.51 -37.60
C SER A 240 33.37 -8.67 -36.66
N TRP A 241 32.56 -9.71 -36.43
CA TRP A 241 32.46 -10.94 -37.27
C TRP A 241 31.02 -11.51 -37.32
N ALA A 242 30.76 -12.50 -38.21
CA ALA A 242 29.40 -12.96 -38.54
C ALA A 242 29.23 -14.50 -38.62
N THR A 243 27.96 -14.95 -38.64
CA THR A 243 27.47 -16.34 -38.89
C THR A 243 27.80 -17.38 -37.80
N SER A 244 26.95 -18.39 -37.51
CA SER A 244 26.05 -19.11 -38.43
C SER A 244 24.68 -19.46 -37.83
N SER A 245 23.67 -19.57 -38.70
CA SER A 245 22.35 -20.13 -38.39
C SER A 245 22.26 -21.61 -38.76
N VAL A 246 21.43 -22.37 -38.05
CA VAL A 246 20.98 -23.72 -38.46
C VAL A 246 19.45 -23.77 -38.35
N THR A 247 18.78 -23.75 -39.50
CA THR A 247 17.32 -23.90 -39.58
C THR A 247 16.98 -25.39 -39.76
N ALA A 248 16.18 -25.95 -38.85
CA ALA A 248 15.70 -27.32 -38.92
C ALA A 248 14.15 -27.38 -38.97
N SER A 249 13.56 -26.92 -40.07
CA SER A 249 12.12 -27.00 -40.30
C SER A 249 11.72 -28.43 -40.70
N HIS A 250 10.88 -29.11 -39.91
CA HIS A 250 10.13 -30.29 -40.32
C HIS A 250 8.67 -30.17 -39.85
N SER A 251 7.73 -30.75 -40.60
CA SER A 251 6.30 -30.47 -40.41
C SER A 251 5.43 -31.73 -40.52
N LYS A 252 4.36 -31.74 -39.70
CA LYS A 252 3.18 -32.63 -39.75
C LYS A 252 3.42 -34.14 -39.82
N SER A 253 2.98 -34.83 -38.76
CA SER A 253 1.93 -35.84 -38.95
C SER A 253 1.01 -35.90 -37.73
N SER A 254 -0.19 -36.43 -37.92
CA SER A 254 -1.21 -36.58 -36.87
C SER A 254 -1.48 -38.05 -36.62
N SER A 255 -1.56 -38.46 -35.36
CA SER A 255 -2.17 -39.74 -34.96
C SER A 255 -3.26 -39.49 -33.92
N LYS A 256 -4.44 -40.08 -34.15
CA LYS A 256 -5.46 -40.26 -33.14
C LYS A 256 -5.24 -41.62 -32.48
N SER A 257 -5.32 -41.69 -31.16
CA SER A 257 -5.55 -42.94 -30.42
C SER A 257 -6.78 -42.75 -29.56
N SER A 258 -7.88 -43.38 -29.97
CA SER A 258 -9.10 -43.49 -29.18
C SER A 258 -9.06 -44.77 -28.36
N ASP A 259 -9.32 -44.68 -27.06
CA ASP A 259 -9.81 -45.80 -26.29
C ASP A 259 -11.08 -45.39 -25.56
N SER A 260 -12.15 -46.12 -25.83
CA SER A 260 -13.46 -45.97 -25.21
C SER A 260 -13.78 -47.26 -24.46
N TRP A 261 -14.47 -47.20 -23.32
CA TRP A 261 -15.13 -48.38 -22.76
C TRP A 261 -16.51 -48.04 -22.16
N SER A 262 -17.51 -48.73 -22.71
CA SER A 262 -18.81 -49.11 -22.12
C SER A 262 -19.49 -48.19 -21.10
N SER A 263 -20.59 -47.57 -21.56
CA SER A 263 -21.74 -47.21 -20.71
C SER A 263 -22.46 -48.45 -20.17
N SER A 264 -22.97 -48.41 -18.94
CA SER A 264 -23.98 -49.35 -18.43
C SER A 264 -25.10 -48.63 -17.67
N THR A 265 -26.34 -48.74 -18.15
CA THR A 265 -27.51 -48.05 -17.61
C THR A 265 -28.24 -48.88 -16.57
N SER A 266 -28.59 -48.30 -15.42
CA SER A 266 -29.58 -48.86 -14.49
C SER A 266 -30.30 -47.76 -13.70
N SER A 267 -31.55 -48.02 -13.31
CA SER A 267 -32.55 -47.00 -12.98
C SER A 267 -32.72 -46.68 -11.48
N ALA A 268 -33.50 -45.63 -11.20
CA ALA A 268 -33.76 -45.08 -9.88
C ALA A 268 -34.36 -46.07 -8.84
N GLY A 269 -34.05 -45.81 -7.57
CA GLY A 269 -34.73 -46.33 -6.38
C GLY A 269 -34.93 -45.19 -5.38
N ALA A 270 -36.02 -45.24 -4.59
CA ALA A 270 -36.48 -44.10 -3.78
C ALA A 270 -35.80 -44.00 -2.39
N ALA A 271 -35.99 -42.82 -1.77
CA ALA A 271 -35.35 -42.43 -0.51
C ALA A 271 -35.82 -43.23 0.72
N SER A 272 -34.99 -43.20 1.77
CA SER A 272 -35.47 -43.14 3.15
C SER A 272 -34.46 -42.40 4.03
N SER A 273 -34.91 -41.76 5.10
CA SER A 273 -34.12 -40.85 5.93
C SER A 273 -33.72 -41.46 7.27
N SER A 274 -32.49 -41.19 7.70
CA SER A 274 -32.05 -41.36 9.09
C SER A 274 -30.92 -40.37 9.40
N ALA A 275 -31.10 -39.56 10.44
CA ALA A 275 -30.09 -38.63 10.90
C ALA A 275 -29.20 -39.29 11.97
N ALA A 276 -27.88 -39.23 11.79
CA ALA A 276 -26.92 -39.67 12.78
C ALA A 276 -25.61 -38.85 12.72
N VAL A 277 -25.31 -38.18 13.83
CA VAL A 277 -23.99 -37.73 14.32
C VAL A 277 -22.92 -37.43 13.25
N SER A 278 -22.64 -36.15 13.04
CA SER A 278 -21.48 -35.66 12.31
C SER A 278 -20.16 -35.96 13.06
N THR A 279 -19.58 -37.13 12.82
CA THR A 279 -18.21 -37.43 13.23
C THR A 279 -17.23 -36.55 12.47
N THR A 280 -16.35 -35.82 13.17
CA THR A 280 -15.27 -35.02 12.59
C THR A 280 -14.21 -35.90 11.94
N GLY A 281 -14.46 -36.29 10.70
CA GLY A 281 -13.58 -37.16 9.93
C GLY A 281 -12.22 -36.52 9.64
N SER A 282 -11.15 -37.05 10.24
CA SER A 282 -9.78 -36.78 9.81
C SER A 282 -9.52 -37.53 8.50
N GLY A 283 -10.07 -36.99 7.40
CA GLY A 283 -9.89 -37.52 6.06
C GLY A 283 -8.63 -36.96 5.41
N SER A 284 -7.70 -37.84 5.04
CA SER A 284 -6.60 -37.44 4.15
C SER A 284 -7.14 -37.31 2.72
N THR A 285 -7.52 -36.08 2.36
CA THR A 285 -8.02 -35.74 1.03
C THR A 285 -6.86 -35.74 0.03
N SER A 286 -6.76 -36.80 -0.78
CA SER A 286 -5.63 -37.04 -1.69
C SER A 286 -5.71 -36.23 -2.98
N GLY A 287 -5.95 -34.92 -2.86
CA GLY A 287 -6.08 -33.99 -3.99
C GLY A 287 -6.37 -32.56 -3.55
N TYR A 288 -6.15 -31.62 -4.45
CA TYR A 288 -6.50 -30.21 -4.24
C TYR A 288 -8.01 -30.02 -4.07
N LEU A 289 -8.38 -29.07 -3.21
CA LEU A 289 -9.75 -28.57 -3.14
C LEU A 289 -10.13 -27.85 -4.44
N GLN A 290 -11.41 -27.90 -4.81
CA GLN A 290 -11.94 -27.33 -6.05
C GLN A 290 -13.19 -26.47 -5.78
N THR A 291 -13.42 -25.43 -6.58
CA THR A 291 -14.65 -24.63 -6.55
C THR A 291 -15.77 -25.35 -7.30
N SER A 292 -16.99 -25.36 -6.74
CA SER A 292 -18.17 -26.02 -7.31
C SER A 292 -19.39 -25.10 -7.13
N GLY A 293 -19.59 -24.21 -8.10
CA GLY A 293 -20.43 -23.02 -7.91
C GLY A 293 -19.90 -22.17 -6.76
N SER A 294 -20.80 -21.54 -6.01
CA SER A 294 -20.51 -20.73 -4.82
C SER A 294 -19.85 -21.46 -3.61
N LYS A 295 -19.35 -22.70 -3.78
CA LYS A 295 -18.72 -23.52 -2.72
C LYS A 295 -17.30 -23.94 -3.06
N VAL A 296 -16.51 -24.26 -2.03
CA VAL A 296 -15.31 -25.08 -2.18
C VAL A 296 -15.61 -26.51 -1.73
N VAL A 297 -15.12 -27.50 -2.46
CA VAL A 297 -15.34 -28.93 -2.19
C VAL A 297 -14.04 -29.74 -2.13
N ASP A 298 -14.09 -30.85 -1.40
CA ASP A 298 -13.04 -31.86 -1.38
C ASP A 298 -13.09 -32.80 -2.61
N SER A 299 -12.13 -33.74 -2.68
CA SER A 299 -12.05 -34.75 -3.74
C SER A 299 -13.23 -35.75 -3.79
N SER A 300 -14.15 -35.69 -2.82
CA SER A 300 -15.37 -36.50 -2.76
C SER A 300 -16.63 -35.67 -3.05
N GLY A 301 -16.50 -34.35 -3.27
CA GLY A 301 -17.62 -33.43 -3.45
C GLY A 301 -18.24 -32.91 -2.15
N ASN A 302 -17.62 -33.13 -0.99
CA ASN A 302 -18.10 -32.58 0.28
C ASN A 302 -17.83 -31.07 0.37
N ASP A 303 -18.81 -30.33 0.89
CA ASP A 303 -18.77 -28.89 1.16
C ASP A 303 -17.73 -28.55 2.25
N VAL A 304 -16.66 -27.82 1.91
CA VAL A 304 -15.56 -27.46 2.83
C VAL A 304 -15.67 -25.98 3.19
N VAL A 305 -15.82 -25.66 4.47
CA VAL A 305 -15.80 -24.29 5.01
C VAL A 305 -14.56 -24.10 5.89
N MET A 306 -13.79 -23.04 5.64
CA MET A 306 -12.59 -22.75 6.42
C MET A 306 -12.77 -21.59 7.40
N LYS A 307 -12.30 -21.82 8.63
CA LYS A 307 -12.31 -20.90 9.76
C LYS A 307 -10.86 -20.81 10.24
N GLY A 308 -10.21 -19.68 9.99
CA GLY A 308 -8.77 -19.56 10.08
C GLY A 308 -8.25 -18.29 10.73
N VAL A 309 -6.95 -18.10 10.61
CA VAL A 309 -6.20 -17.01 11.20
C VAL A 309 -5.02 -16.61 10.32
N ASN A 310 -4.72 -15.32 10.26
CA ASN A 310 -3.53 -14.80 9.59
C ASN A 310 -2.28 -14.90 10.48
N ILE A 311 -1.14 -15.18 9.84
CA ILE A 311 0.19 -15.23 10.46
C ILE A 311 0.95 -13.93 10.14
N GLY A 312 0.31 -12.79 10.43
CA GLY A 312 0.90 -11.46 10.26
C GLY A 312 2.11 -11.22 11.19
N GLY A 313 3.02 -10.33 10.77
CA GLY A 313 4.24 -10.00 11.52
C GLY A 313 5.35 -11.05 11.49
N TRP A 314 5.19 -12.18 10.79
CA TRP A 314 6.17 -13.28 10.79
C TRP A 314 7.19 -13.21 9.64
N LEU A 315 6.74 -13.41 8.40
CA LEU A 315 7.57 -13.29 7.18
C LEU A 315 7.45 -11.92 6.51
N VAL A 316 6.45 -11.13 6.93
CA VAL A 316 6.25 -9.73 6.60
C VAL A 316 6.31 -8.96 7.93
N LEU A 317 7.27 -8.04 8.06
CA LEU A 317 7.47 -7.23 9.25
C LEU A 317 6.67 -5.94 9.14
N GLU A 318 5.45 -5.92 9.64
CA GLU A 318 4.68 -4.69 9.81
C GLU A 318 5.05 -4.02 11.13
N ASP A 319 5.61 -2.82 11.05
CA ASP A 319 6.33 -2.16 12.15
C ASP A 319 5.42 -1.97 13.37
N TRP A 320 4.19 -1.53 13.09
CA TRP A 320 3.14 -1.27 14.06
C TRP A 320 2.75 -2.48 14.92
N MET A 321 2.93 -3.70 14.40
CA MET A 321 2.64 -4.94 15.11
C MET A 321 3.88 -5.78 15.43
N CYS A 322 5.06 -5.39 14.94
CA CYS A 322 6.33 -6.05 15.26
C CYS A 322 7.10 -5.34 16.38
N GLY A 323 6.59 -4.21 16.90
CA GLY A 323 7.31 -3.40 17.89
C GLY A 323 8.59 -2.81 17.30
N ILE A 324 8.52 -2.47 16.02
CA ILE A 324 9.59 -1.86 15.26
C ILE A 324 9.24 -0.38 15.04
N SER A 325 10.26 0.46 15.00
CA SER A 325 10.23 1.78 14.37
C SER A 325 11.40 1.90 13.41
N ASP A 326 11.34 2.81 12.45
CA ASP A 326 12.45 3.08 11.55
C ASP A 326 12.82 4.58 11.53
N SER A 327 13.85 4.96 12.28
CA SER A 327 14.36 6.34 12.27
C SER A 327 15.07 6.75 10.97
N SER A 328 15.23 5.85 9.98
CA SER A 328 15.81 6.17 8.68
C SER A 328 14.79 6.65 7.65
N GLY A 329 13.49 6.52 7.95
CA GLY A 329 12.40 7.08 7.12
C GLY A 329 11.88 6.16 6.02
N ASN A 330 12.28 4.89 5.98
CA ASN A 330 11.63 3.90 5.13
C ASN A 330 10.19 3.60 5.58
N ALA A 331 9.35 3.16 4.65
CA ALA A 331 7.94 2.87 4.92
C ALA A 331 7.72 1.58 5.73
N ASP A 332 6.57 1.51 6.41
CA ASP A 332 6.05 0.27 7.02
C ASP A 332 6.14 -0.90 6.03
N ARG A 333 6.47 -2.09 6.52
CA ARG A 333 6.78 -3.33 5.78
C ARG A 333 8.18 -3.41 5.15
N PHE A 334 8.99 -2.34 5.17
CA PHE A 334 10.30 -2.30 4.52
C PHE A 334 11.52 -2.30 5.48
N ALA A 335 11.30 -2.62 6.75
CA ALA A 335 12.37 -2.79 7.76
C ALA A 335 13.54 -3.70 7.31
N GLN A 336 13.31 -4.71 6.46
CA GLN A 336 14.38 -5.52 5.88
C GLN A 336 15.32 -4.68 4.98
N THR A 337 14.80 -3.79 4.14
CA THR A 337 15.58 -2.91 3.27
C THR A 337 16.51 -2.01 4.08
N THR A 338 16.01 -1.47 5.20
CA THR A 338 16.82 -0.69 6.15
C THR A 338 17.94 -1.53 6.75
N LEU A 339 17.64 -2.74 7.24
CA LEU A 339 18.65 -3.62 7.83
C LEU A 339 19.70 -4.06 6.80
N GLU A 340 19.30 -4.37 5.56
CA GLU A 340 20.22 -4.68 4.46
C GLU A 340 21.11 -3.48 4.12
N THR A 341 20.57 -2.27 4.08
CA THR A 341 21.33 -1.02 3.87
C THR A 341 22.32 -0.76 5.00
N ARG A 342 21.95 -1.02 6.26
CA ARG A 342 22.80 -0.77 7.44
C ARG A 342 23.84 -1.85 7.72
N PHE A 343 23.55 -3.12 7.42
CA PHE A 343 24.34 -4.27 7.87
C PHE A 343 24.72 -5.28 6.77
N GLY A 344 24.10 -5.22 5.59
CA GLY A 344 24.29 -6.16 4.49
C GLY A 344 23.51 -7.47 4.65
N ALA A 345 23.06 -8.04 3.53
CA ALA A 345 22.13 -9.18 3.45
C ALA A 345 22.46 -10.37 4.38
N SER A 346 23.72 -10.76 4.54
CA SER A 346 24.11 -11.87 5.45
C SER A 346 23.81 -11.59 6.92
N LYS A 347 24.00 -10.33 7.38
CA LYS A 347 23.63 -9.93 8.73
C LYS A 347 22.12 -9.79 8.86
N THR A 348 21.44 -9.21 7.87
CA THR A 348 19.98 -9.11 7.90
C THR A 348 19.31 -10.48 7.93
N ALA A 349 19.78 -11.46 7.16
CA ALA A 349 19.30 -12.84 7.21
C ALA A 349 19.48 -13.49 8.59
N THR A 350 20.54 -13.12 9.33
CA THR A 350 20.75 -13.56 10.72
C THR A 350 19.73 -12.91 11.68
N LEU A 351 19.46 -11.60 11.53
CA LEU A 351 18.44 -10.90 12.31
C LEU A 351 17.04 -11.47 12.02
N LEU A 352 16.64 -11.53 10.75
CA LEU A 352 15.34 -12.05 10.32
C LEU A 352 15.13 -13.51 10.75
N SER A 353 16.17 -14.35 10.73
CA SER A 353 16.07 -15.70 11.28
C SER A 353 15.78 -15.68 12.78
N ALA A 354 16.51 -14.87 13.55
CA ALA A 354 16.26 -14.73 14.99
C ALA A 354 14.83 -14.25 15.30
N TRP A 355 14.28 -13.32 14.52
CA TRP A 355 12.88 -12.95 14.61
C TRP A 355 11.96 -14.14 14.27
N GLN A 356 12.10 -14.70 13.07
CA GLN A 356 11.19 -15.72 12.54
C GLN A 356 11.15 -16.99 13.38
N ASP A 357 12.27 -17.44 13.94
CA ASP A 357 12.35 -18.66 14.74
C ASP A 357 11.84 -18.49 16.19
N ASN A 358 11.72 -17.24 16.67
CA ASN A 358 11.19 -16.95 18.01
C ASN A 358 9.76 -16.37 17.98
N TYR A 359 9.34 -15.76 16.87
CA TYR A 359 8.01 -15.16 16.71
C TYR A 359 6.91 -16.20 16.44
N LEU A 360 7.22 -17.26 15.67
CA LEU A 360 6.31 -18.37 15.43
C LEU A 360 7.01 -19.70 15.75
N VAL A 361 6.44 -20.47 16.68
CA VAL A 361 7.00 -21.74 17.16
C VAL A 361 5.99 -22.88 17.02
N SER A 362 6.42 -24.14 17.14
CA SER A 362 5.55 -25.30 16.93
C SER A 362 4.31 -25.31 17.84
N GLU A 363 4.43 -24.84 19.09
CA GLU A 363 3.31 -24.73 20.05
C GLU A 363 2.21 -23.77 19.58
N ASP A 364 2.53 -22.78 18.73
CA ASP A 364 1.53 -21.87 18.17
C ASP A 364 0.55 -22.61 17.25
N PHE A 365 1.03 -23.60 16.47
CA PHE A 365 0.17 -24.42 15.62
C PHE A 365 -0.73 -25.35 16.46
N ASP A 366 -0.27 -25.79 17.64
CA ASP A 366 -1.11 -26.52 18.60
C ASP A 366 -2.18 -25.62 19.24
N ASN A 367 -1.83 -24.36 19.55
CA ASN A 367 -2.78 -23.34 20.03
C ASN A 367 -3.85 -23.03 18.97
N ILE A 368 -3.43 -22.77 17.73
CA ILE A 368 -4.32 -22.55 16.56
C ILE A 368 -5.28 -23.73 16.38
N LYS A 369 -4.78 -24.98 16.45
CA LYS A 369 -5.62 -26.18 16.35
C LYS A 369 -6.58 -26.33 17.54
N THR A 370 -6.11 -26.02 18.75
CA THR A 370 -6.90 -26.07 20.00
C THR A 370 -8.06 -25.06 19.97
N MET A 371 -7.81 -23.86 19.43
CA MET A 371 -8.84 -22.85 19.11
C MET A 371 -9.84 -23.31 18.03
N GLY A 372 -9.71 -24.50 17.46
CA GLY A 372 -10.63 -25.06 16.47
C GLY A 372 -10.45 -24.50 15.06
N PHE A 373 -9.44 -23.68 14.80
CA PHE A 373 -9.13 -23.24 13.44
C PHE A 373 -8.72 -24.43 12.56
N ASN A 374 -9.08 -24.36 11.27
CA ASN A 374 -8.71 -25.36 10.27
C ASN A 374 -7.86 -24.79 9.12
N LEU A 375 -7.56 -23.49 9.14
CA LEU A 375 -6.83 -22.75 8.09
C LEU A 375 -5.83 -21.75 8.70
N LEU A 376 -4.65 -21.65 8.09
CA LEU A 376 -3.70 -20.53 8.27
C LEU A 376 -3.59 -19.75 6.93
N ARG A 377 -3.74 -18.42 6.97
CA ARG A 377 -3.28 -17.53 5.88
C ARG A 377 -1.89 -17.04 6.24
N ILE A 378 -0.91 -17.28 5.38
CA ILE A 378 0.50 -16.95 5.60
C ILE A 378 0.90 -15.85 4.61
N PRO A 379 1.03 -14.60 5.08
CA PRO A 379 1.65 -13.53 4.31
C PRO A 379 3.12 -13.84 3.99
N PHE A 380 3.51 -13.60 2.74
CA PHE A 380 4.91 -13.56 2.31
C PHE A 380 5.15 -12.36 1.39
N SER A 381 6.39 -11.89 1.34
CA SER A 381 6.85 -10.78 0.50
C SER A 381 7.75 -11.30 -0.62
N TYR A 382 8.00 -10.50 -1.66
CA TYR A 382 9.16 -10.74 -2.53
C TYR A 382 10.45 -10.80 -1.69
N LEU A 383 10.56 -9.95 -0.66
CA LEU A 383 11.63 -9.94 0.33
C LEU A 383 11.74 -11.24 1.16
N THR A 384 10.72 -12.11 1.17
CA THR A 384 10.83 -13.45 1.79
C THR A 384 11.78 -14.35 0.98
N LEU A 385 11.79 -14.23 -0.35
CA LEU A 385 12.59 -15.05 -1.27
C LEU A 385 13.77 -14.31 -1.91
N GLN A 386 13.78 -12.97 -1.83
CA GLN A 386 14.79 -12.09 -2.39
C GLN A 386 15.33 -11.11 -1.35
N ASN A 387 16.50 -10.52 -1.63
CA ASN A 387 17.04 -9.34 -0.95
C ASN A 387 16.41 -8.07 -1.57
N SER A 388 16.62 -6.89 -0.98
CA SER A 388 16.00 -5.64 -1.46
C SER A 388 16.54 -5.16 -2.83
N ASP A 389 17.65 -5.74 -3.30
CA ASP A 389 18.20 -5.54 -4.66
C ASP A 389 17.61 -6.50 -5.72
N GLY A 390 16.63 -7.33 -5.34
CA GLY A 390 16.00 -8.33 -6.22
C GLY A 390 16.81 -9.62 -6.40
N THR A 391 17.98 -9.76 -5.78
CA THR A 391 18.75 -11.02 -5.83
C THR A 391 18.07 -12.10 -5.00
N TRP A 392 18.01 -13.33 -5.52
CA TRP A 392 17.41 -14.46 -4.80
C TRP A 392 18.22 -14.84 -3.56
N LYS A 393 17.53 -15.06 -2.44
CA LYS A 393 18.07 -15.71 -1.25
C LYS A 393 18.20 -17.20 -1.53
N THR A 394 19.34 -17.79 -1.16
CA THR A 394 19.63 -19.20 -1.45
C THR A 394 19.88 -20.05 -0.22
N ASP A 395 19.40 -21.30 -0.29
CA ASP A 395 19.65 -22.34 0.69
C ASP A 395 21.12 -22.80 0.67
N SER A 396 21.48 -23.68 1.61
CA SER A 396 22.82 -24.29 1.68
C SER A 396 23.23 -25.15 0.47
N SER A 397 22.31 -25.39 -0.48
CA SER A 397 22.53 -26.12 -1.73
C SER A 397 22.58 -25.21 -2.97
N GLY A 398 22.28 -23.90 -2.83
CA GLY A 398 22.22 -22.93 -3.92
C GLY A 398 20.85 -22.80 -4.62
N ASN A 399 19.79 -23.42 -4.10
CA ASN A 399 18.41 -23.23 -4.58
C ASN A 399 17.77 -22.01 -3.91
N VAL A 400 16.64 -21.51 -4.41
CA VAL A 400 15.85 -20.46 -3.73
C VAL A 400 15.42 -20.94 -2.34
N ASP A 401 15.63 -20.13 -1.30
CA ASP A 401 15.36 -20.54 0.08
C ASP A 401 13.87 -20.47 0.44
N PHE A 402 13.25 -21.65 0.56
CA PHE A 402 11.88 -21.82 1.04
C PHE A 402 11.80 -22.31 2.51
N THR A 403 12.92 -22.43 3.23
CA THR A 403 13.04 -23.18 4.50
C THR A 403 11.97 -22.82 5.54
N LYS A 404 11.66 -21.52 5.70
CA LYS A 404 10.64 -21.06 6.67
C LYS A 404 9.22 -21.46 6.25
N LEU A 405 8.86 -21.25 4.98
CA LEU A 405 7.55 -21.60 4.43
C LEU A 405 7.34 -23.13 4.47
N ASP A 406 8.33 -23.90 4.04
CA ASP A 406 8.31 -25.37 4.07
C ASP A 406 8.11 -25.90 5.49
N TRP A 407 8.79 -25.31 6.48
CA TRP A 407 8.60 -25.64 7.88
C TRP A 407 7.16 -25.36 8.35
N ALA A 408 6.60 -24.18 8.07
CA ALA A 408 5.24 -23.84 8.48
C ALA A 408 4.18 -24.72 7.79
N ILE A 409 4.36 -25.04 6.51
CA ILE A 409 3.50 -25.97 5.79
C ILE A 409 3.59 -27.37 6.40
N ALA A 410 4.77 -27.84 6.80
CA ALA A 410 4.93 -29.11 7.53
C ALA A 410 4.27 -29.08 8.93
N GLN A 411 4.35 -27.97 9.67
CA GLN A 411 3.67 -27.79 10.97
C GLN A 411 2.14 -27.78 10.81
N ALA A 412 1.61 -27.22 9.72
CA ALA A 412 0.19 -27.23 9.40
C ALA A 412 -0.28 -28.64 8.97
N LYS A 413 0.46 -29.27 8.06
CA LYS A 413 0.22 -30.62 7.53
C LYS A 413 0.15 -31.67 8.63
N SER A 414 1.06 -31.64 9.60
CA SER A 414 1.10 -32.59 10.72
C SER A 414 -0.11 -32.48 11.67
N ARG A 415 -0.87 -31.37 11.62
CA ARG A 415 -2.05 -31.10 12.46
C ARG A 415 -3.37 -31.09 11.67
N GLY A 416 -3.33 -31.43 10.37
CA GLY A 416 -4.50 -31.31 9.48
C GLY A 416 -5.04 -29.89 9.47
N LEU A 417 -4.17 -28.91 9.29
CA LEU A 417 -4.47 -27.50 9.05
C LEU A 417 -4.19 -27.19 7.59
N TRP A 418 -5.11 -26.52 6.91
CA TRP A 418 -4.92 -26.04 5.55
C TRP A 418 -4.10 -24.75 5.55
N VAL A 419 -3.45 -24.47 4.42
CA VAL A 419 -2.67 -23.24 4.20
C VAL A 419 -3.24 -22.47 3.00
N VAL A 420 -3.35 -21.14 3.16
CA VAL A 420 -3.39 -20.17 2.07
C VAL A 420 -2.07 -19.41 2.12
N LEU A 421 -1.33 -19.38 1.01
CA LEU A 421 -0.18 -18.47 0.86
C LEU A 421 -0.67 -17.20 0.17
N VAL A 422 -0.46 -16.03 0.79
CA VAL A 422 -0.78 -14.73 0.18
C VAL A 422 0.47 -13.94 -0.14
N PHE A 423 0.58 -13.50 -1.40
CA PHE A 423 1.65 -12.59 -1.83
C PHE A 423 1.29 -11.16 -1.38
N HIS A 424 1.84 -10.78 -0.24
CA HIS A 424 1.35 -9.65 0.56
C HIS A 424 2.08 -8.34 0.26
N ILE A 425 3.36 -8.42 -0.13
CA ILE A 425 4.19 -7.27 -0.51
C ILE A 425 4.92 -7.58 -1.82
N TRP A 426 4.73 -6.74 -2.83
CA TRP A 426 5.43 -6.80 -4.12
C TRP A 426 6.59 -5.81 -4.18
N GLU A 427 7.54 -6.06 -5.07
CA GLU A 427 8.64 -5.13 -5.35
C GLU A 427 8.08 -3.83 -5.92
N THR A 428 8.58 -2.67 -5.43
CA THR A 428 8.09 -1.30 -5.70
C THR A 428 6.77 -0.89 -5.02
N GLN A 429 6.20 -1.66 -4.08
CA GLN A 429 5.01 -1.23 -3.30
C GLN A 429 5.29 0.03 -2.46
N ASP A 430 6.53 0.16 -1.96
CA ASP A 430 7.12 1.32 -1.27
C ASP A 430 7.17 2.58 -2.13
N GLN A 431 7.48 2.42 -3.42
CA GLN A 431 7.70 3.52 -4.37
C GLN A 431 6.41 3.99 -5.04
N SER A 432 5.52 3.06 -5.39
CA SER A 432 4.16 3.36 -5.82
C SER A 432 3.27 2.14 -5.64
N TYR A 433 2.30 2.30 -4.73
CA TYR A 433 1.31 1.27 -4.42
C TYR A 433 0.33 1.02 -5.59
N SER A 434 0.10 2.01 -6.46
CA SER A 434 -0.78 1.84 -7.64
C SER A 434 -0.09 1.15 -8.82
N LEU A 435 1.23 1.25 -8.94
CA LEU A 435 1.97 0.93 -10.17
C LEU A 435 1.64 -0.45 -10.74
N ILE A 436 1.59 -1.48 -9.90
CA ILE A 436 1.34 -2.86 -10.32
C ILE A 436 -0.06 -3.07 -10.95
N SER A 437 -1.02 -2.20 -10.62
CA SER A 437 -2.40 -2.20 -11.14
C SER A 437 -2.56 -1.45 -12.48
N GLU A 438 -1.58 -0.64 -12.87
CA GLU A 438 -1.68 0.34 -13.97
C GLU A 438 -1.46 -0.27 -15.36
N ASN A 439 -2.12 0.30 -16.36
CA ASN A 439 -1.91 -0.03 -17.77
C ASN A 439 -0.78 0.84 -18.37
N SER A 440 0.44 0.65 -17.87
CA SER A 440 1.67 1.33 -18.28
C SER A 440 2.82 0.31 -18.43
N ASP A 441 3.87 0.65 -19.17
CA ASP A 441 5.05 -0.22 -19.33
C ASP A 441 5.73 -0.52 -17.98
N ALA A 442 5.77 0.47 -17.08
CA ALA A 442 6.28 0.32 -15.73
C ALA A 442 5.37 -0.56 -14.86
N GLY A 443 4.05 -0.44 -14.99
CA GLY A 443 3.09 -1.34 -14.34
C GLY A 443 3.18 -2.78 -14.84
N GLN A 444 3.44 -2.97 -16.14
CA GLN A 444 3.72 -4.31 -16.70
C GLN A 444 5.02 -4.89 -16.13
N ALA A 445 6.08 -4.09 -16.02
CA ALA A 445 7.34 -4.53 -15.41
C ALA A 445 7.18 -4.93 -13.93
N ALA A 446 6.36 -4.21 -13.16
CA ALA A 446 6.00 -4.58 -11.79
C ALA A 446 5.20 -5.90 -11.73
N ARG A 447 4.27 -6.13 -12.68
CA ARG A 447 3.56 -7.41 -12.80
C ARG A 447 4.47 -8.56 -13.19
N ASP A 448 5.39 -8.35 -14.13
CA ASP A 448 6.32 -9.39 -14.58
C ASP A 448 7.26 -9.86 -13.44
N LYS A 449 7.65 -8.94 -12.54
CA LYS A 449 8.33 -9.29 -11.27
C LYS A 449 7.47 -10.15 -10.36
N ALA A 450 6.21 -9.77 -10.12
CA ALA A 450 5.26 -10.56 -9.33
C ALA A 450 4.96 -11.95 -9.94
N LYS A 451 4.92 -12.04 -11.27
CA LYS A 451 4.75 -13.30 -12.02
C LYS A 451 5.94 -14.25 -11.82
N ILE A 452 7.16 -13.72 -11.84
CA ILE A 452 8.39 -14.49 -11.55
C ILE A 452 8.37 -15.09 -10.13
N ILE A 453 7.88 -14.34 -9.13
CA ILE A 453 7.66 -14.86 -7.77
C ILE A 453 6.66 -16.02 -7.80
N TRP A 454 5.47 -15.83 -8.40
CA TRP A 454 4.43 -16.87 -8.43
C TRP A 454 4.80 -18.11 -9.22
N GLU A 455 5.49 -17.96 -10.35
CA GLU A 455 6.06 -19.09 -11.08
C GLU A 455 7.01 -19.91 -10.20
N THR A 456 7.82 -19.24 -9.37
CA THR A 456 8.82 -19.89 -8.51
C THR A 456 8.15 -20.60 -7.33
N VAL A 457 7.24 -19.91 -6.62
CA VAL A 457 6.41 -20.47 -5.53
C VAL A 457 5.57 -21.66 -6.03
N GLY A 458 4.95 -21.52 -7.21
CA GLY A 458 4.09 -22.55 -7.79
C GLY A 458 4.85 -23.75 -8.34
N LYS A 459 6.07 -23.58 -8.85
CA LYS A 459 6.97 -24.69 -9.22
C LYS A 459 7.39 -25.49 -7.98
N HIS A 460 7.78 -24.80 -6.90
CA HIS A 460 8.23 -25.43 -5.65
C HIS A 460 7.11 -26.21 -4.95
N TYR A 461 5.91 -25.63 -4.85
CA TYR A 461 4.76 -26.27 -4.19
C TYR A 461 3.85 -27.11 -5.12
N LEU A 462 4.32 -27.50 -6.30
CA LEU A 462 3.53 -28.32 -7.22
C LEU A 462 3.28 -29.73 -6.62
N GLY A 463 2.02 -30.03 -6.32
CA GLY A 463 1.58 -31.28 -5.70
C GLY A 463 1.45 -31.22 -4.16
N GLU A 464 1.85 -30.14 -3.50
CA GLU A 464 1.62 -29.98 -2.06
C GLU A 464 0.16 -29.59 -1.79
N SER A 465 -0.66 -30.60 -1.51
CA SER A 465 -2.10 -30.47 -1.29
C SER A 465 -2.50 -29.80 0.03
N THR A 466 -1.58 -29.62 0.99
CA THR A 466 -1.85 -28.88 2.24
C THR A 466 -2.18 -27.42 1.97
N ILE A 467 -1.63 -26.86 0.89
CA ILE A 467 -1.94 -25.51 0.42
C ILE A 467 -3.23 -25.56 -0.40
N ALA A 468 -4.33 -25.13 0.23
CA ALA A 468 -5.67 -25.11 -0.35
C ALA A 468 -5.76 -24.13 -1.53
N ALA A 469 -5.18 -22.94 -1.37
CA ALA A 469 -5.22 -21.88 -2.37
C ALA A 469 -3.95 -21.02 -2.36
N PHE A 470 -3.70 -20.36 -3.49
CA PHE A 470 -2.80 -19.22 -3.59
C PHE A 470 -3.63 -17.95 -3.66
N ASP A 471 -3.32 -16.97 -2.82
CA ASP A 471 -4.02 -15.69 -2.74
C ASP A 471 -3.16 -14.63 -3.44
N ALA A 472 -3.59 -14.26 -4.66
CA ALA A 472 -2.69 -13.88 -5.73
C ALA A 472 -1.93 -12.59 -5.46
N ILE A 473 -2.56 -11.61 -4.80
CA ILE A 473 -1.92 -10.37 -4.36
C ILE A 473 -2.84 -9.66 -3.35
N ASN A 474 -2.26 -9.17 -2.25
CA ASN A 474 -3.00 -8.55 -1.14
C ASN A 474 -3.34 -7.07 -1.40
N GLU A 475 -4.61 -6.69 -1.18
CA GLU A 475 -5.14 -5.32 -1.22
C GLU A 475 -4.69 -4.39 -2.39
N PRO A 476 -4.50 -4.87 -3.65
CA PRO A 476 -4.21 -3.94 -4.75
C PRO A 476 -5.38 -2.96 -4.94
N THR A 477 -5.09 -1.76 -5.43
CA THR A 477 -6.03 -0.62 -5.60
C THR A 477 -7.19 -0.84 -6.59
N GLY A 478 -7.36 -2.05 -7.10
CA GLY A 478 -8.13 -2.37 -8.31
C GLY A 478 -7.29 -2.13 -9.56
N SER A 479 -7.44 -2.97 -10.58
CA SER A 479 -6.59 -2.93 -11.79
C SER A 479 -7.36 -2.54 -13.04
N TRP A 480 -6.72 -1.73 -13.89
CA TRP A 480 -7.27 -1.38 -15.21
C TRP A 480 -7.55 -2.66 -16.01
N GLY A 481 -8.78 -2.85 -16.46
CA GLY A 481 -9.20 -4.03 -17.22
C GLY A 481 -9.02 -5.39 -16.51
N ASN A 482 -8.76 -5.39 -15.20
CA ASN A 482 -8.22 -6.53 -14.43
C ASN A 482 -6.92 -7.12 -15.03
N LEU A 483 -6.03 -6.28 -15.58
CA LEU A 483 -4.75 -6.74 -16.13
C LEU A 483 -3.92 -7.48 -15.06
N LEU A 484 -3.88 -6.95 -13.83
CA LEU A 484 -3.20 -7.58 -12.70
C LEU A 484 -3.68 -9.01 -12.43
N GLN A 485 -4.99 -9.22 -12.31
CA GLN A 485 -5.55 -10.54 -12.03
C GLN A 485 -5.38 -11.50 -13.22
N GLN A 486 -5.34 -11.01 -14.47
CA GLN A 486 -4.99 -11.83 -15.65
C GLN A 486 -3.53 -12.30 -15.60
N ASP A 487 -2.60 -11.35 -15.44
CA ASP A 487 -1.16 -11.60 -15.41
C ASP A 487 -0.77 -12.62 -14.32
N LEU A 488 -1.35 -12.47 -13.11
CA LEU A 488 -1.10 -13.38 -11.99
C LEU A 488 -1.83 -14.73 -12.14
N TYR A 489 -3.05 -14.75 -12.70
CA TYR A 489 -3.74 -16.00 -13.02
C TYR A 489 -2.92 -16.85 -14.00
N ASP A 490 -2.45 -16.25 -15.09
CA ASP A 490 -1.71 -16.96 -16.14
C ASP A 490 -0.34 -17.44 -15.65
N ALA A 491 0.39 -16.64 -14.86
CA ALA A 491 1.64 -17.08 -14.25
C ALA A 491 1.45 -18.25 -13.28
N ILE A 492 0.46 -18.20 -12.38
CA ILE A 492 0.15 -19.33 -11.49
C ILE A 492 -0.29 -20.56 -12.31
N ARG A 493 -1.15 -20.40 -13.32
CA ARG A 493 -1.67 -21.50 -14.13
C ARG A 493 -0.64 -22.13 -15.07
N SER A 494 0.42 -21.40 -15.42
CA SER A 494 1.56 -21.94 -16.16
C SER A 494 2.33 -23.03 -15.39
N VAL A 495 2.22 -23.04 -14.05
CA VAL A 495 2.94 -23.95 -13.15
C VAL A 495 2.01 -24.87 -12.35
N ASP A 496 0.87 -24.37 -11.86
CA ASP A 496 -0.16 -25.16 -11.17
C ASP A 496 -1.55 -24.96 -11.80
N SER A 497 -1.95 -25.96 -12.59
CA SER A 497 -3.23 -26.01 -13.30
C SER A 497 -4.43 -26.37 -12.42
N LYS A 498 -4.27 -26.58 -11.11
CA LYS A 498 -5.31 -27.18 -10.26
C LYS A 498 -5.57 -26.51 -8.91
N ARG A 499 -4.61 -25.83 -8.27
CA ARG A 499 -4.84 -25.16 -6.98
C ARG A 499 -5.86 -24.01 -7.13
N ILE A 500 -6.63 -23.72 -6.07
CA ILE A 500 -7.54 -22.57 -6.07
C ILE A 500 -6.71 -21.29 -6.17
N ILE A 501 -7.12 -20.34 -7.00
CA ILE A 501 -6.55 -18.98 -7.00
C ILE A 501 -7.57 -18.04 -6.36
N ILE A 502 -7.20 -17.43 -5.25
CA ILE A 502 -7.98 -16.39 -4.62
C ILE A 502 -7.63 -15.05 -5.28
N MET A 503 -8.66 -14.24 -5.55
CA MET A 503 -8.54 -12.92 -6.19
C MET A 503 -9.12 -11.82 -5.32
N GLU A 504 -8.28 -10.83 -4.99
CA GLU A 504 -8.66 -9.57 -4.35
C GLU A 504 -8.97 -8.46 -5.36
N SER A 505 -9.62 -7.39 -4.90
CA SER A 505 -10.02 -6.18 -5.64
C SER A 505 -10.58 -6.37 -7.06
N ILE A 506 -11.38 -7.43 -7.25
CA ILE A 506 -12.09 -7.76 -8.48
C ILE A 506 -13.61 -7.92 -8.24
N SER A 507 -14.40 -7.64 -9.29
CA SER A 507 -15.86 -7.85 -9.34
C SER A 507 -16.40 -8.38 -10.69
N THR A 508 -15.55 -8.58 -11.71
CA THR A 508 -15.93 -9.20 -13.00
C THR A 508 -16.28 -10.69 -12.80
N ASN A 509 -17.02 -11.34 -13.71
CA ASN A 509 -17.23 -12.78 -13.61
C ASN A 509 -16.00 -13.56 -14.15
N PRO A 510 -15.50 -14.60 -13.46
CA PRO A 510 -14.39 -15.43 -13.94
C PRO A 510 -14.55 -15.97 -15.37
N THR A 511 -15.78 -16.28 -15.78
CA THR A 511 -16.07 -16.78 -17.14
C THR A 511 -15.76 -15.79 -18.24
N THR A 512 -15.70 -14.47 -17.96
CA THR A 512 -15.27 -13.43 -18.90
C THR A 512 -13.85 -13.67 -19.43
N TYR A 513 -12.97 -14.26 -18.60
CA TYR A 513 -11.59 -14.58 -18.94
C TYR A 513 -11.35 -16.10 -19.12
N GLY A 514 -12.41 -16.91 -19.09
CA GLY A 514 -12.32 -18.37 -19.13
C GLY A 514 -11.66 -19.01 -17.91
N TRP A 515 -11.56 -18.28 -16.78
CA TRP A 515 -10.86 -18.76 -15.59
C TRP A 515 -11.61 -19.88 -14.88
N THR A 516 -10.84 -20.79 -14.27
CA THR A 516 -11.36 -21.94 -13.52
C THR A 516 -10.64 -22.12 -12.18
N ASN A 517 -11.37 -22.71 -11.23
CA ASN A 517 -10.96 -22.90 -9.85
C ASN A 517 -10.48 -21.60 -9.16
N VAL A 518 -11.36 -20.59 -9.08
CA VAL A 518 -11.08 -19.28 -8.49
C VAL A 518 -12.10 -18.87 -7.44
N MET A 519 -11.63 -18.14 -6.42
CA MET A 519 -12.39 -17.72 -5.24
C MET A 519 -12.17 -16.22 -5.00
N TYR A 520 -13.19 -15.47 -4.58
CA TYR A 520 -13.03 -14.01 -4.40
C TYR A 520 -12.88 -13.65 -2.92
N SER A 521 -11.81 -12.91 -2.60
CA SER A 521 -11.50 -12.46 -1.24
C SER A 521 -11.78 -10.97 -1.06
N MET A 522 -12.11 -10.58 0.17
CA MET A 522 -12.17 -9.20 0.65
C MET A 522 -11.68 -9.12 2.11
N HIS A 523 -11.28 -7.93 2.53
CA HIS A 523 -11.01 -7.61 3.92
C HIS A 523 -12.02 -6.60 4.48
N GLU A 524 -12.47 -6.84 5.72
CA GLU A 524 -13.53 -6.08 6.39
C GLU A 524 -13.05 -5.52 7.73
N TYR A 525 -12.90 -4.20 7.77
CA TYR A 525 -12.41 -3.44 8.92
C TYR A 525 -13.29 -2.21 9.21
N LEU A 526 -14.45 -2.06 8.55
CA LEU A 526 -15.39 -0.96 8.81
C LEU A 526 -16.19 -1.18 10.11
N MET A 527 -16.28 -2.43 10.58
CA MET A 527 -17.09 -2.86 11.72
C MET A 527 -16.33 -3.01 13.05
N MET A 528 -15.20 -2.31 13.21
CA MET A 528 -14.37 -2.39 14.43
C MET A 528 -14.95 -1.66 15.65
N GLY A 529 -16.09 -0.96 15.51
CA GLY A 529 -16.74 -0.24 16.61
C GLY A 529 -17.58 -1.14 17.52
N ASP A 530 -17.90 -0.65 18.72
CA ASP A 530 -18.78 -1.34 19.68
C ASP A 530 -20.29 -1.19 19.37
N ASP A 531 -20.69 -0.29 18.45
CA ASP A 531 -22.10 -0.13 18.06
C ASP A 531 -22.53 -1.21 17.06
N LEU A 532 -23.03 -2.32 17.60
CA LEU A 532 -23.61 -3.43 16.84
C LEU A 532 -24.68 -2.98 15.82
N SER A 533 -25.50 -1.96 16.11
CA SER A 533 -26.57 -1.52 15.19
C SER A 533 -25.99 -0.79 13.98
N SER A 534 -24.97 0.03 14.18
CA SER A 534 -24.21 0.67 13.10
C SER A 534 -23.42 -0.34 12.26
N ASN A 535 -22.81 -1.34 12.92
CA ASN A 535 -22.08 -2.41 12.24
C ASN A 535 -23.03 -3.32 11.44
N GLU A 536 -24.19 -3.67 11.99
CA GLU A 536 -25.24 -4.39 11.26
C GLU A 536 -25.69 -3.66 10.00
N ALA A 537 -25.84 -2.34 10.05
CA ALA A 537 -26.19 -1.52 8.89
C ALA A 537 -25.03 -1.45 7.87
N THR A 538 -23.79 -1.38 8.37
CA THR A 538 -22.58 -1.44 7.55
C THR A 538 -22.50 -2.77 6.78
N TYR A 539 -22.55 -3.92 7.46
CA TYR A 539 -22.53 -5.25 6.85
C TYR A 539 -23.53 -5.41 5.71
N LYS A 540 -24.77 -4.91 5.88
CA LYS A 540 -25.85 -5.00 4.89
C LYS A 540 -25.56 -4.20 3.61
N THR A 541 -24.55 -3.34 3.61
CA THR A 541 -24.11 -2.51 2.47
C THR A 541 -22.66 -2.75 2.03
N SER A 542 -21.79 -3.31 2.89
CA SER A 542 -20.46 -3.82 2.57
C SER A 542 -20.46 -5.35 2.41
N THR A 543 -19.83 -6.09 3.32
CA THR A 543 -19.54 -7.53 3.24
C THR A 543 -20.74 -8.38 2.82
N GLY A 544 -21.93 -8.16 3.39
CA GLY A 544 -23.13 -8.93 3.05
C GLY A 544 -23.64 -8.69 1.62
N SER A 545 -23.40 -7.50 1.07
CA SER A 545 -23.69 -7.18 -0.33
C SER A 545 -22.72 -7.88 -1.28
N ASP A 546 -21.42 -7.87 -0.97
CA ASP A 546 -20.39 -8.57 -1.76
C ASP A 546 -20.55 -10.09 -1.70
N ILE A 547 -20.80 -10.68 -0.51
CA ILE A 547 -21.13 -12.11 -0.35
C ILE A 547 -22.32 -12.48 -1.23
N SER A 548 -23.42 -11.73 -1.14
CA SER A 548 -24.61 -11.95 -1.97
C SER A 548 -24.30 -11.83 -3.46
N THR A 549 -23.52 -10.83 -3.86
CA THR A 549 -23.16 -10.59 -5.26
C THR A 549 -22.35 -11.75 -5.84
N TRP A 550 -21.28 -12.19 -5.18
CA TRP A 550 -20.40 -13.23 -5.72
C TRP A 550 -20.99 -14.63 -5.61
N THR A 551 -21.76 -14.93 -4.55
CA THR A 551 -22.48 -16.22 -4.45
C THR A 551 -23.56 -16.36 -5.52
N ASN A 552 -24.28 -15.28 -5.87
CA ASN A 552 -25.19 -15.25 -7.02
C ASN A 552 -24.48 -15.32 -8.39
N MET A 553 -23.16 -15.11 -8.43
CA MET A 553 -22.31 -15.30 -9.62
C MET A 553 -21.65 -16.69 -9.69
N ASP A 554 -22.03 -17.60 -8.77
CA ASP A 554 -21.44 -18.94 -8.57
C ASP A 554 -19.94 -18.92 -8.23
N ILE A 555 -19.50 -17.92 -7.46
CA ILE A 555 -18.12 -17.74 -6.99
C ILE A 555 -18.08 -17.96 -5.47
N PRO A 556 -17.17 -18.81 -4.93
CA PRO A 556 -16.96 -18.93 -3.50
C PRO A 556 -16.33 -17.65 -2.91
N VAL A 557 -16.65 -17.36 -1.65
CA VAL A 557 -16.25 -16.10 -1.00
C VAL A 557 -15.35 -16.36 0.21
N TYR A 558 -14.30 -15.56 0.34
CA TYR A 558 -13.35 -15.53 1.45
C TYR A 558 -13.33 -14.15 2.11
N ILE A 559 -13.34 -14.10 3.44
CA ILE A 559 -12.91 -12.91 4.19
C ILE A 559 -11.45 -13.15 4.59
N GLY A 560 -10.51 -12.72 3.75
CA GLY A 560 -9.08 -12.97 3.95
C GLY A 560 -8.53 -12.39 5.26
N GLU A 561 -9.09 -11.25 5.66
CA GLU A 561 -8.76 -10.53 6.88
C GLU A 561 -9.99 -9.80 7.40
N PHE A 562 -10.11 -9.71 8.72
CA PHE A 562 -11.06 -8.81 9.37
C PHE A 562 -10.64 -8.59 10.82
N MET A 563 -11.16 -7.51 11.39
CA MET A 563 -11.15 -7.28 12.83
C MET A 563 -12.54 -6.81 13.27
N ALA A 564 -13.04 -7.42 14.34
CA ALA A 564 -14.22 -6.97 15.07
C ALA A 564 -14.03 -7.24 16.57
N HIS A 565 -14.83 -6.58 17.40
CA HIS A 565 -14.76 -6.66 18.86
C HIS A 565 -16.09 -7.08 19.50
N THR A 566 -16.01 -7.49 20.77
CA THR A 566 -17.14 -7.67 21.70
C THR A 566 -18.35 -8.39 21.08
N THR A 567 -19.52 -7.75 21.02
CA THR A 567 -20.75 -8.34 20.47
C THR A 567 -20.77 -8.36 18.94
N THR A 568 -20.12 -7.39 18.30
CA THR A 568 -19.98 -7.34 16.83
C THR A 568 -19.26 -8.57 16.29
N LEU A 569 -18.17 -8.98 16.96
CA LEU A 569 -17.40 -10.15 16.56
C LEU A 569 -18.24 -11.44 16.60
N ALA A 570 -18.96 -11.66 17.71
CA ALA A 570 -19.81 -12.85 17.86
C ALA A 570 -20.91 -12.90 16.79
N TRP A 571 -21.58 -11.77 16.54
CA TRP A 571 -22.63 -11.64 15.54
C TRP A 571 -22.10 -11.81 14.10
N TYR A 572 -20.95 -11.21 13.78
CA TYR A 572 -20.35 -11.27 12.44
C TYR A 572 -19.89 -12.70 12.10
N LEU A 573 -19.26 -13.39 13.05
CA LEU A 573 -18.89 -14.81 12.91
C LEU A 573 -20.11 -15.71 12.68
N GLU A 574 -21.25 -15.42 13.30
CA GLU A 574 -22.52 -16.09 13.03
C GLU A 574 -23.02 -15.81 11.59
N GLN A 575 -22.87 -14.59 11.07
CA GLN A 575 -23.27 -14.28 9.69
C GLN A 575 -22.39 -15.02 8.67
N LEU A 576 -21.09 -15.11 8.91
CA LEU A 576 -20.16 -15.83 8.03
C LEU A 576 -20.42 -17.35 8.05
N ASP A 577 -20.72 -17.94 9.21
CA ASP A 577 -21.07 -19.36 9.33
C ASP A 577 -22.40 -19.69 8.64
N ASN A 578 -23.44 -18.88 8.87
CA ASN A 578 -24.73 -18.98 8.17
C ASN A 578 -24.57 -18.85 6.64
N SER A 579 -23.63 -18.03 6.18
CA SER A 579 -23.31 -17.84 4.76
C SER A 579 -22.33 -18.88 4.19
N LYS A 580 -21.79 -19.78 5.02
CA LYS A 580 -20.72 -20.75 4.68
C LYS A 580 -19.45 -20.13 4.10
N VAL A 581 -19.20 -18.86 4.40
CA VAL A 581 -18.09 -18.08 3.87
C VAL A 581 -16.80 -18.51 4.57
N TRP A 582 -15.73 -18.71 3.80
CA TRP A 582 -14.40 -18.93 4.39
C TRP A 582 -13.95 -17.64 5.06
N TRP A 583 -13.19 -17.73 6.15
CA TRP A 583 -12.63 -16.52 6.75
C TRP A 583 -11.31 -16.76 7.48
N SER A 584 -10.52 -15.70 7.64
CA SER A 584 -9.33 -15.70 8.49
C SER A 584 -9.23 -14.37 9.23
N MET A 585 -9.17 -14.44 10.57
CA MET A 585 -9.06 -13.21 11.37
C MET A 585 -7.65 -12.62 11.30
N TRP A 586 -7.54 -11.29 11.43
CA TRP A 586 -6.27 -10.63 11.67
C TRP A 586 -6.13 -10.34 13.17
N THR A 587 -5.14 -10.85 13.89
CA THR A 587 -4.07 -11.80 13.52
C THR A 587 -3.76 -12.77 14.69
N TYR A 588 -2.97 -13.82 14.45
CA TYR A 588 -2.54 -14.74 15.53
C TYR A 588 -1.66 -14.05 16.57
N SER A 589 -0.70 -13.23 16.14
CA SER A 589 0.30 -12.62 17.03
C SER A 589 0.63 -11.19 16.64
N GLY A 590 1.14 -10.45 17.62
CA GLY A 590 1.69 -9.10 17.46
C GLY A 590 2.42 -8.66 18.73
N VAL A 591 2.92 -7.42 18.74
CA VAL A 591 3.69 -6.81 19.82
C VAL A 591 2.93 -5.61 20.35
N ASN A 592 2.50 -5.64 21.61
CA ASN A 592 1.76 -4.55 22.28
C ASN A 592 0.40 -4.11 21.64
N VAL A 593 -0.08 -4.77 20.57
CA VAL A 593 -1.28 -4.37 19.80
C VAL A 593 -2.64 -4.68 20.45
N GLY A 594 -2.65 -5.47 21.53
CA GLY A 594 -3.81 -5.72 22.38
C GLY A 594 -4.94 -6.48 21.68
N GLY A 595 -6.03 -5.77 21.36
CA GLY A 595 -7.23 -6.33 20.73
C GLY A 595 -7.03 -6.88 19.31
N TRP A 596 -5.93 -6.49 18.65
CA TRP A 596 -5.60 -6.87 17.28
C TRP A 596 -5.00 -8.27 17.13
N ALA A 597 -4.58 -8.91 18.21
CA ALA A 597 -3.99 -10.25 18.15
C ALA A 597 -4.53 -11.17 19.25
N THR A 598 -4.69 -12.46 18.93
CA THR A 598 -5.05 -13.49 19.93
C THR A 598 -3.94 -13.70 20.94
N TYR A 599 -2.68 -13.48 20.54
CA TYR A 599 -1.51 -13.50 21.41
C TYR A 599 -0.65 -12.23 21.22
N ASN A 600 -0.10 -11.69 22.31
CA ASN A 600 0.70 -10.47 22.29
C ASN A 600 2.05 -10.66 22.98
N TYR A 601 3.15 -10.44 22.28
CA TYR A 601 4.44 -10.16 22.93
C TYR A 601 4.37 -8.80 23.65
N GLN A 602 5.24 -8.61 24.64
CA GLN A 602 5.26 -7.42 25.50
C GLN A 602 6.69 -6.93 25.68
N GLY A 603 6.90 -5.61 25.60
CA GLY A 603 8.20 -4.99 25.91
C GLY A 603 9.30 -5.15 24.86
N VAL A 604 9.01 -5.78 23.72
CA VAL A 604 9.86 -5.69 22.51
C VAL A 604 9.71 -4.29 21.92
N SER A 605 10.83 -3.62 21.64
CA SER A 605 10.89 -2.29 21.05
C SER A 605 12.25 -2.09 20.37
N VAL A 606 12.28 -2.12 19.03
CA VAL A 606 13.50 -2.02 18.22
C VAL A 606 13.39 -0.86 17.24
N ASP A 607 14.44 -0.05 17.13
CA ASP A 607 14.55 0.93 16.05
C ASP A 607 15.48 0.39 14.95
N VAL A 608 14.93 -0.15 13.86
CA VAL A 608 15.76 -0.71 12.77
C VAL A 608 16.57 0.37 12.04
N GLY A 609 16.23 1.65 12.19
CA GLY A 609 16.98 2.79 11.67
C GLY A 609 18.19 3.19 12.53
N SER A 610 18.11 3.06 13.86
CA SER A 610 19.17 3.52 14.78
C SER A 610 19.85 2.46 15.66
N ASP A 611 19.15 1.40 16.10
CA ASP A 611 19.70 0.39 17.02
C ASP A 611 20.95 -0.31 16.45
N SER A 612 21.84 -0.79 17.33
CA SER A 612 23.00 -1.58 16.91
C SER A 612 22.59 -3.02 16.54
N TYR A 613 23.31 -3.63 15.60
CA TYR A 613 23.10 -5.03 15.18
C TYR A 613 22.97 -5.99 16.37
N ASP A 614 23.83 -5.87 17.38
CA ASP A 614 23.81 -6.74 18.57
C ASP A 614 22.62 -6.43 19.51
N SER A 615 22.13 -5.18 19.55
CA SER A 615 20.90 -4.80 20.27
C SER A 615 19.68 -5.49 19.66
N ILE A 616 19.51 -5.37 18.34
CA ILE A 616 18.42 -5.97 17.57
C ILE A 616 18.47 -7.50 17.69
N LEU A 617 19.65 -8.10 17.46
CA LEU A 617 19.83 -9.55 17.57
C LEU A 617 19.53 -10.07 18.99
N SER A 618 19.92 -9.33 20.02
CA SER A 618 19.64 -9.69 21.43
C SER A 618 18.14 -9.65 21.73
N GLN A 619 17.43 -8.59 21.32
CA GLN A 619 15.97 -8.48 21.50
C GLN A 619 15.20 -9.55 20.71
N TRP A 620 15.55 -9.78 19.45
CA TRP A 620 14.84 -10.73 18.58
C TRP A 620 15.09 -12.20 18.94
N ASN A 621 16.24 -12.54 19.55
CA ASN A 621 16.42 -13.84 20.23
C ASN A 621 15.68 -13.95 21.58
N SER A 622 15.08 -12.85 22.07
CA SER A 622 14.56 -12.73 23.44
C SER A 622 13.15 -12.13 23.52
N LEU A 623 12.29 -12.34 22.49
CA LEU A 623 10.95 -11.76 22.39
C LEU A 623 10.03 -12.01 23.62
N GLY A 624 10.36 -13.03 24.43
CA GLY A 624 9.67 -13.34 25.68
C GLY A 624 8.46 -14.26 25.48
N THR A 625 7.56 -14.27 26.46
CA THR A 625 6.36 -15.13 26.43
C THR A 625 5.15 -14.37 25.91
N LYS A 626 4.50 -14.92 24.88
CA LYS A 626 3.20 -14.44 24.37
C LYS A 626 2.13 -14.38 25.48
N VAL A 627 1.50 -13.22 25.66
CA VAL A 627 0.34 -12.99 26.53
C VAL A 627 -0.95 -13.26 25.75
N ALA A 628 -1.75 -14.22 26.20
CA ALA A 628 -2.99 -14.63 25.55
C ALA A 628 -4.14 -13.62 25.80
N ASN A 629 -4.77 -13.13 24.74
CA ASN A 629 -6.01 -12.35 24.79
C ASN A 629 -7.20 -13.30 24.99
N THR A 630 -7.53 -13.60 26.25
CA THR A 630 -8.47 -14.68 26.60
C THR A 630 -9.87 -14.50 26.02
N ASP A 631 -10.30 -13.26 25.85
CA ASP A 631 -11.68 -12.94 25.49
C ASP A 631 -11.85 -13.07 23.96
N LEU A 632 -10.85 -12.59 23.21
CA LEU A 632 -10.75 -12.81 21.76
C LEU A 632 -10.58 -14.30 21.43
N ILE A 633 -9.71 -15.01 22.16
CA ILE A 633 -9.54 -16.47 22.04
C ILE A 633 -10.86 -17.19 22.31
N SER A 634 -11.60 -16.81 23.35
CA SER A 634 -12.87 -17.44 23.69
C SER A 634 -13.95 -17.21 22.61
N ALA A 635 -13.99 -16.02 21.99
CA ALA A 635 -14.92 -15.73 20.90
C ALA A 635 -14.67 -16.64 19.68
N TYR A 636 -13.44 -16.68 19.17
CA TYR A 636 -13.10 -17.54 18.03
C TYR A 636 -13.26 -19.03 18.35
N THR A 637 -12.81 -19.49 19.53
CA THR A 637 -12.98 -20.89 19.97
C THR A 637 -14.47 -21.30 20.01
N THR A 638 -15.38 -20.37 20.31
CA THR A 638 -16.82 -20.63 20.30
C THR A 638 -17.34 -20.76 18.86
N ALA A 639 -16.95 -19.85 17.97
CA ALA A 639 -17.39 -19.85 16.56
C ALA A 639 -16.81 -21.00 15.72
N THR A 640 -15.66 -21.57 16.10
CA THR A 640 -15.06 -22.75 15.47
C THR A 640 -15.58 -24.08 16.04
N GLY A 641 -16.12 -24.09 17.26
CA GLY A 641 -16.37 -25.32 18.02
C GLY A 641 -15.10 -25.94 18.63
N GLY A 642 -14.06 -25.13 18.83
CA GLY A 642 -12.78 -25.55 19.43
C GLY A 642 -12.88 -25.87 20.93
N SER A 643 -11.75 -26.28 21.53
CA SER A 643 -11.64 -26.60 22.95
C SER A 643 -10.87 -25.53 23.70
N SER A 644 -11.55 -24.82 24.62
CA SER A 644 -10.92 -23.71 25.35
C SER A 644 -9.71 -24.17 26.19
N PRO A 645 -8.53 -23.51 26.08
CA PRO A 645 -7.33 -23.87 26.83
C PRO A 645 -7.58 -23.94 28.35
N SER A 646 -7.29 -25.10 28.95
CA SER A 646 -7.70 -25.38 30.33
C SER A 646 -7.04 -24.43 31.34
N ARG A 647 -7.84 -23.57 32.00
CA ARG A 647 -7.37 -22.70 33.10
C ARG A 647 -6.80 -23.55 34.25
N LYS A 648 -5.47 -23.64 34.35
CA LYS A 648 -4.76 -24.05 35.56
C LYS A 648 -5.08 -23.04 36.68
N ARG A 649 -6.08 -23.33 37.52
CA ARG A 649 -6.53 -22.44 38.61
C ARG A 649 -5.43 -22.26 39.66
N SER A 650 -4.74 -21.12 39.62
CA SER A 650 -4.09 -20.53 40.80
C SER A 650 -5.18 -19.91 41.69
N THR A 651 -5.47 -20.57 42.82
CA THR A 651 -6.63 -20.22 43.67
C THR A 651 -6.37 -18.99 44.55
N VAL A 652 -6.45 -17.78 43.97
CA VAL A 652 -6.45 -16.52 44.71
C VAL A 652 -7.89 -16.11 45.06
N LYS A 653 -8.18 -15.95 46.35
CA LYS A 653 -9.51 -15.52 46.84
C LYS A 653 -9.68 -14.01 46.65
N PHE A 654 -10.55 -13.59 45.74
CA PHE A 654 -10.94 -12.19 45.61
C PHE A 654 -11.97 -11.79 46.69
N THR A 655 -11.58 -10.89 47.59
CA THR A 655 -12.53 -10.11 48.40
C THR A 655 -13.06 -8.95 47.56
N GLN A 656 -14.38 -8.87 47.42
CA GLN A 656 -15.05 -7.88 46.58
C GLN A 656 -14.90 -6.45 47.14
N ARG A 657 -14.32 -5.55 46.34
CA ARG A 657 -14.45 -4.09 46.50
C ARG A 657 -14.67 -3.48 45.11
N ALA A 658 -15.74 -2.70 44.98
CA ALA A 658 -15.97 -1.91 43.77
C ALA A 658 -15.30 -0.55 43.90
N ARG A 659 -14.67 -0.06 42.82
CA ARG A 659 -14.64 1.39 42.52
C ARG A 659 -14.22 1.70 41.08
N GLU A 660 -14.89 2.73 40.54
CA GLU A 660 -14.43 3.72 39.55
C GLU A 660 -13.54 3.24 38.39
N GLY A 661 -14.12 3.20 37.18
CA GLY A 661 -13.39 2.87 35.95
C GLY A 661 -12.55 4.01 35.38
N LYS A 662 -11.58 3.64 34.54
CA LYS A 662 -10.88 4.53 33.60
C LYS A 662 -11.02 3.97 32.18
N ARG A 663 -11.26 4.83 31.19
CA ARG A 663 -11.11 4.47 29.78
C ARG A 663 -9.65 4.11 29.49
N VAL A 664 -9.44 3.05 28.71
CA VAL A 664 -8.15 2.75 28.05
C VAL A 664 -8.22 3.29 26.62
N TRP A 665 -7.07 3.63 26.05
CA TRP A 665 -6.97 4.13 24.67
C TRP A 665 -7.33 3.06 23.64
N GLY A 666 -7.96 3.47 22.54
CA GLY A 666 -8.12 2.66 21.34
C GLY A 666 -7.05 3.02 20.31
N GLY A 667 -6.21 2.05 19.92
CA GLY A 667 -5.28 2.21 18.80
C GLY A 667 -6.04 2.18 17.46
N LYS A 668 -5.66 3.07 16.54
CA LYS A 668 -6.20 3.07 15.17
C LYS A 668 -5.29 2.25 14.28
N HIS A 669 -5.80 1.16 13.71
CA HIS A 669 -5.26 0.61 12.47
C HIS A 669 -6.22 0.86 11.31
N ALA A 670 -5.64 0.99 10.13
CA ALA A 670 -6.36 1.08 8.88
C ALA A 670 -6.41 -0.32 8.25
N GLY A 671 -7.57 -0.67 7.73
CA GLY A 671 -7.75 -1.72 6.75
C GLY A 671 -8.92 -1.33 5.84
N ARG A 672 -8.78 -1.50 4.53
CA ARG A 672 -9.78 -1.07 3.54
C ARG A 672 -9.59 -1.84 2.23
N SER A 673 -10.37 -2.90 2.04
CA SER A 673 -10.51 -3.50 0.71
C SER A 673 -11.72 -2.95 -0.06
N LYS A 674 -11.66 -3.12 -1.39
CA LYS A 674 -12.74 -3.05 -2.39
C LYS A 674 -13.58 -1.78 -2.55
N ARG A 675 -13.33 -1.10 -3.68
CA ARG A 675 -14.40 -0.49 -4.49
C ARG A 675 -15.09 -1.58 -5.31
N HIS A 676 -16.42 -1.56 -5.41
CA HIS A 676 -17.14 -2.35 -6.43
C HIS A 676 -16.83 -1.81 -7.84
N GLY A 677 -16.36 -2.65 -8.76
CA GLY A 677 -16.36 -2.32 -10.20
C GLY A 677 -17.77 -2.48 -10.77
N LYS A 678 -18.30 -1.44 -11.42
CA LYS A 678 -19.64 -1.45 -12.05
C LYS A 678 -19.55 -1.02 -13.52
N LEU A 679 -19.95 -1.92 -14.42
CA LEU A 679 -19.95 -1.68 -15.87
C LEU A 679 -20.94 -0.59 -16.27
N VAL A 680 -20.50 0.35 -17.10
CA VAL A 680 -21.38 1.27 -17.84
C VAL A 680 -21.61 0.69 -19.22
N GLY A 681 -22.80 0.14 -19.45
CA GLY A 681 -23.25 -0.25 -20.80
C GLY A 681 -23.56 1.00 -21.62
N GLY A 682 -22.98 1.12 -22.82
CA GLY A 682 -23.18 2.27 -23.69
C GLY A 682 -24.46 2.19 -24.54
N THR A 683 -25.09 3.34 -24.78
CA THR A 683 -26.07 3.53 -25.86
C THR A 683 -25.92 4.93 -26.48
N SER A 684 -25.59 4.95 -27.76
CA SER A 684 -26.00 5.96 -28.76
C SER A 684 -25.87 7.46 -28.40
N PHE A 685 -24.83 8.11 -28.93
CA PHE A 685 -24.87 8.61 -30.30
C PHE A 685 -23.47 8.75 -30.91
#